data_AF-A0A3N5FMM9-F1
#
_entry.id   AF-A0A3N5FMM9-F1
#
_cell.length_a   1.000
_cell.length_b   1.000
_cell.length_c   1.000
_cell.angle_alpha   90.00
_cell.angle_beta   90.00
_cell.angle_gamma   90.00
#
_symmetry.space_group_name_H-M   'P 1'
#
loop_
_entity.id
_entity.type
_entity.pdbx_description
1 polymer ?
#
loop_
_entity_poly.entity_id
_entity_poly.type
_entity_poly.pdbx_seq_one_letter_code
_entity_poly.pdbx_strand_id
1 'polypeptide(L)'
;MNTVFEQLNKLRFGKRDENVSPHKFAMLLALATLYEDDPFIENKFCITDKLENIFKDCFQKLAPTYDISLATIDLPFYYLKNDGFWFLNIKPGLEDQYYQIENSSNTRFTKKRLIYIVSHAHLSEQFDKYLRDAGNREVFCMELKRLFHAANCSLASGNKKNFERIFMAKARDGNLNPFVGYLNSLQRLNANNDNALAEYQACNPFFSYLHVPHPLAQAILDELKKPGGRHVILTGHAGDGKSTIALEIYKQLANISNEQSLSHPLRPREDLPGAGISIMKDLSERRREEDPALVQELLGNERRFLLVSNTGTLLDLLCGQAAAFGMSKVQIESEILNSIGTERGEAEIALISTRFWVVNLARMDNLEFARQIFARMVAPERWAFCKELSCRVNCPICLNVDLINNRQNIVFDRIFLAYRRMYEYGTRLTVRQITEHLSYIVTSGLEESDIAEMREKHQSPLKAEFMFFNRFFGDNGKEGHPGAQQMRAVSEISKQGFGERPCPIWERKLWLKLRDRYFRLGVEDCNKEFDLLREHGSGPGNDNKPGLNPDQAREQVRRMLYFLYDFPNEDVSFLKQFLNSSTILRWQEWQSPKVRLEMSERNVLELRIFHVLQEHFTGVRLPEGVTEHDRRLYITLSRGRKGFRQSAQVVLAQIDWSNETALELTRSKNASGRARTDLELKGRGRIHGSNLVLTLPFLDYVVMRHYGEVGEILQPAYVERLERFKTQVIQHAKENRSDVMLVRLKTDHTFRRQQYAVLDGILEVNDVL
;
A
#
# COMPACT_ATOMS: atom_id res chain seq x y z
N MET A 1 -29.62 25.01 1.82
CA MET A 1 -28.28 25.60 2.04
C MET A 1 -27.74 26.06 0.70
N ASN A 2 -27.06 27.21 0.64
CA ASN A 2 -26.68 27.88 -0.61
C ASN A 2 -25.55 27.11 -1.32
N THR A 3 -25.82 26.53 -2.50
CA THR A 3 -24.88 25.70 -3.28
C THR A 3 -23.60 26.45 -3.70
N VAL A 4 -23.58 27.79 -3.68
CA VAL A 4 -22.36 28.61 -3.84
C VAL A 4 -21.36 28.39 -2.70
N PHE A 5 -21.81 28.35 -1.45
CA PHE A 5 -20.90 28.18 -0.30
C PHE A 5 -20.32 26.77 -0.20
N GLU A 6 -21.08 25.75 -0.62
CA GLU A 6 -20.57 24.38 -0.70
C GLU A 6 -19.44 24.25 -1.73
N GLN A 7 -19.50 25.01 -2.84
CA GLN A 7 -18.44 25.05 -3.85
C GLN A 7 -17.24 25.90 -3.38
N LEU A 8 -17.48 27.02 -2.69
CA LEU A 8 -16.41 27.83 -2.08
C LEU A 8 -15.61 27.06 -1.02
N ASN A 9 -16.27 26.23 -0.20
CA ASN A 9 -15.60 25.39 0.79
C ASN A 9 -14.74 24.27 0.16
N LYS A 10 -14.95 23.96 -1.11
CA LYS A 10 -14.18 22.97 -1.88
C LYS A 10 -13.09 23.62 -2.76
N LEU A 11 -12.89 24.94 -2.66
CA LEU A 11 -11.93 25.69 -3.46
C LEU A 11 -10.51 25.13 -3.26
N ARG A 12 -9.86 24.72 -4.36
CA ARG A 12 -8.51 24.16 -4.34
C ARG A 12 -7.50 25.26 -4.58
N PHE A 13 -6.60 25.51 -3.63
CA PHE A 13 -5.57 26.54 -3.74
C PHE A 13 -4.16 25.98 -3.51
N GLY A 14 -3.16 26.60 -4.15
CA GLY A 14 -1.76 26.24 -3.97
C GLY A 14 -1.20 26.69 -2.62
N LYS A 15 -0.16 26.00 -2.15
CA LYS A 15 0.63 26.39 -0.97
C LYS A 15 2.05 26.73 -1.44
N ARG A 16 2.63 27.82 -0.93
CA ARG A 16 4.04 28.16 -1.17
C ARG A 16 4.66 28.46 0.18
N ASP A 17 5.63 27.64 0.56
CA ASP A 17 6.23 27.61 1.90
C ASP A 17 5.13 27.48 2.99
N GLU A 18 5.18 28.32 4.03
CA GLU A 18 4.24 28.33 5.16
C GLU A 18 2.96 29.15 4.90
N ASN A 19 2.68 29.60 3.67
CA ASN A 19 1.53 30.48 3.42
C ASN A 19 0.63 30.02 2.25
N VAL A 20 -0.67 30.32 2.37
CA VAL A 20 -1.69 30.02 1.35
C VAL A 20 -1.55 30.96 0.17
N SER A 21 -1.57 30.42 -1.05
CA SER A 21 -1.56 31.24 -2.26
C SER A 21 -2.80 32.14 -2.35
N PRO A 22 -2.66 33.48 -2.31
CA PRO A 22 -3.80 34.41 -2.34
C PRO A 22 -4.46 34.54 -3.72
N HIS A 23 -3.85 34.00 -4.77
CA HIS A 23 -4.22 34.24 -6.17
C HIS A 23 -5.68 33.94 -6.50
N LYS A 24 -6.21 32.76 -6.15
CA LYS A 24 -7.60 32.40 -6.45
C LYS A 24 -8.60 33.24 -5.65
N PHE A 25 -8.30 33.49 -4.39
CA PHE A 25 -9.14 34.33 -3.52
C PHE A 25 -9.20 35.77 -4.01
N ALA A 26 -8.04 36.34 -4.38
CA ALA A 26 -7.95 37.68 -4.95
C ALA A 26 -8.70 37.80 -6.29
N MET A 27 -8.65 36.78 -7.14
CA MET A 27 -9.42 36.74 -8.39
C MET A 27 -10.93 36.72 -8.15
N LEU A 28 -11.41 35.93 -7.19
CA LEU A 28 -12.84 35.88 -6.86
C LEU A 28 -13.33 37.19 -6.23
N LEU A 29 -12.51 37.83 -5.38
CA LEU A 29 -12.79 39.17 -4.87
C LEU A 29 -12.84 40.20 -6.00
N ALA A 30 -11.92 40.13 -6.96
CA ALA A 30 -11.92 41.03 -8.11
C ALA A 30 -13.17 40.89 -8.98
N LEU A 31 -13.67 39.66 -9.17
CA LEU A 31 -14.95 39.45 -9.83
C LEU A 31 -16.11 40.05 -9.05
N ALA A 32 -16.16 39.86 -7.72
CA ALA A 32 -17.19 40.46 -6.88
C ALA A 32 -17.16 42.00 -6.96
N THR A 33 -15.98 42.61 -7.01
CA THR A 33 -15.81 44.06 -7.22
C THR A 33 -16.31 44.51 -8.60
N LEU A 34 -16.12 43.70 -9.66
CA LEU A 34 -16.69 44.03 -10.97
C LEU A 34 -18.24 44.05 -10.97
N TYR A 35 -18.88 43.12 -10.26
CA TYR A 35 -20.34 43.13 -10.08
C TYR A 35 -20.82 44.24 -9.13
N GLU A 36 -19.95 44.73 -8.25
CA GLU A 36 -20.21 45.89 -7.41
C GLU A 36 -20.19 47.19 -8.23
N ASP A 37 -19.19 47.33 -9.12
CA ASP A 37 -19.08 48.45 -10.06
C ASP A 37 -20.22 48.48 -11.08
N ASP A 38 -20.61 47.31 -11.60
CA ASP A 38 -21.68 47.14 -12.58
C ASP A 38 -22.45 45.82 -12.36
N PRO A 39 -23.61 45.87 -11.66
CA PRO A 39 -24.46 44.68 -11.44
C PRO A 39 -25.04 44.07 -12.72
N PHE A 40 -25.00 44.78 -13.85
CA PHE A 40 -25.49 44.34 -15.16
C PHE A 40 -24.35 43.90 -16.08
N ILE A 41 -23.12 43.81 -15.59
CA ILE A 41 -21.98 43.31 -16.36
C ILE A 41 -22.33 41.96 -16.99
N GLU A 42 -21.97 41.81 -18.26
CA GLU A 42 -22.16 40.54 -18.98
C GLU A 42 -21.28 39.47 -18.30
N ASN A 43 -21.80 38.24 -18.16
CA ASN A 43 -21.05 37.10 -17.60
C ASN A 43 -19.97 36.61 -18.59
N LYS A 44 -19.07 37.51 -18.99
CA LYS A 44 -17.98 37.30 -19.94
C LYS A 44 -16.79 38.15 -19.49
N PHE A 45 -15.79 37.48 -18.92
CA PHE A 45 -14.60 38.10 -18.34
C PHE A 45 -13.38 37.86 -19.22
N CYS A 46 -12.73 38.95 -19.63
CA CYS A 46 -11.47 38.92 -20.37
C CYS A 46 -10.33 39.46 -19.50
N ILE A 47 -9.09 38.99 -19.73
CA ILE A 47 -7.91 39.58 -19.11
C ILE A 47 -7.69 40.96 -19.74
N THR A 48 -8.22 42.00 -19.07
CA THR A 48 -8.08 43.41 -19.41
C THR A 48 -7.23 44.12 -18.35
N ASP A 49 -6.70 45.29 -18.68
CA ASP A 49 -5.96 46.10 -17.70
C ASP A 49 -6.85 46.50 -16.51
N LYS A 50 -8.15 46.71 -16.75
CA LYS A 50 -9.15 46.96 -15.68
C LYS A 50 -9.20 45.78 -14.70
N LEU A 51 -9.45 44.57 -15.19
CA LEU A 51 -9.54 43.37 -14.34
C LEU A 51 -8.21 43.07 -13.64
N GLU A 52 -7.08 43.28 -14.31
CA GLU A 52 -5.76 43.05 -13.72
C GLU A 52 -5.44 44.03 -12.59
N ASN A 53 -5.80 45.30 -12.74
CA ASN A 53 -5.62 46.30 -11.68
C ASN A 53 -6.50 45.99 -10.47
N ILE A 54 -7.78 45.67 -10.68
CA ILE A 54 -8.69 45.27 -9.59
C ILE A 54 -8.17 44.00 -8.90
N PHE A 55 -7.65 43.03 -9.66
CA PHE A 55 -7.04 41.82 -9.12
C PHE A 55 -5.83 42.13 -8.24
N LYS A 56 -4.89 42.99 -8.70
CA LYS A 56 -3.72 43.39 -7.91
C LYS A 56 -4.11 44.14 -6.65
N ASP A 57 -5.12 45.01 -6.72
CA ASP A 57 -5.66 45.72 -5.55
C ASP A 57 -6.27 44.75 -4.54
N CYS A 58 -7.08 43.78 -5.01
CA CYS A 58 -7.66 42.76 -4.15
C CYS A 58 -6.58 41.85 -3.54
N PHE A 59 -5.55 41.50 -4.31
CA PHE A 59 -4.42 40.71 -3.85
C PHE A 59 -3.66 41.43 -2.73
N GLN A 60 -3.31 42.71 -2.93
CA GLN A 60 -2.59 43.52 -1.95
C GLN A 60 -3.40 43.75 -0.67
N LYS A 61 -4.72 43.97 -0.80
CA LYS A 61 -5.63 44.12 0.34
C LYS A 61 -5.82 42.83 1.13
N LEU A 62 -5.87 41.68 0.43
CA LEU A 62 -6.08 40.37 1.05
C LEU A 62 -4.80 39.86 1.73
N ALA A 63 -3.63 40.09 1.12
CA ALA A 63 -2.35 39.57 1.56
C ALA A 63 -1.25 40.66 1.54
N PRO A 64 -1.30 41.64 2.46
CA PRO A 64 -0.42 42.81 2.42
C PRO A 64 1.07 42.49 2.64
N THR A 65 1.39 41.31 3.17
CA THR A 65 2.76 40.84 3.42
C THR A 65 3.41 40.15 2.23
N TYR A 66 2.66 39.92 1.14
CA TYR A 66 3.17 39.30 -0.07
C TYR A 66 3.80 40.34 -1.00
N ASP A 67 4.85 39.94 -1.70
CA ASP A 67 5.42 40.76 -2.78
C ASP A 67 4.41 40.87 -3.94
N ILE A 68 4.02 42.10 -4.26
CA ILE A 68 3.09 42.41 -5.36
C ILE A 68 3.62 41.97 -6.73
N SER A 69 4.94 41.81 -6.88
CA SER A 69 5.55 41.27 -8.11
C SER A 69 5.07 39.84 -8.42
N LEU A 70 4.59 39.11 -7.40
CA LEU A 70 4.06 37.77 -7.51
C LEU A 70 2.58 37.73 -7.93
N ALA A 71 1.86 38.86 -7.95
CA ALA A 71 0.44 38.93 -8.27
C ALA A 71 0.18 38.76 -9.78
N THR A 72 0.43 37.57 -10.31
CA THR A 72 0.18 37.26 -11.73
C THR A 72 -1.22 36.69 -11.93
N ILE A 73 -2.02 37.36 -12.77
CA ILE A 73 -3.45 37.02 -12.99
C ILE A 73 -3.64 35.75 -13.85
N ASP A 74 -2.64 35.37 -14.64
CA ASP A 74 -2.72 34.24 -15.58
C ASP A 74 -2.95 32.90 -14.87
N LEU A 75 -2.35 32.70 -13.70
CA LEU A 75 -2.51 31.49 -12.90
C LEU A 75 -3.95 31.31 -12.37
N PRO A 76 -4.53 32.24 -11.58
CA PRO A 76 -5.89 32.07 -11.10
C PRO A 76 -6.92 32.09 -12.23
N PHE A 77 -6.71 32.89 -13.29
CA PHE A 77 -7.62 32.93 -14.44
C PHE A 77 -7.73 31.57 -15.14
N TYR A 78 -6.63 30.81 -15.22
CA TYR A 78 -6.64 29.46 -15.80
C TYR A 78 -7.13 28.39 -14.81
N TYR A 79 -6.57 28.34 -13.60
CA TYR A 79 -6.77 27.21 -12.68
C TYR A 79 -8.12 27.21 -11.94
N LEU A 80 -8.88 28.30 -11.97
CA LEU A 80 -10.24 28.33 -11.41
C LEU A 80 -11.19 27.36 -12.12
N LYS A 81 -10.88 26.96 -13.36
CA LYS A 81 -11.70 25.97 -14.10
C LYS A 81 -11.83 24.62 -13.39
N ASN A 82 -10.87 24.29 -12.54
CA ASN A 82 -10.84 23.03 -11.79
C ASN A 82 -11.77 23.03 -10.57
N ASP A 83 -12.37 24.18 -10.23
CA ASP A 83 -13.24 24.35 -9.06
C ASP A 83 -14.74 24.27 -9.40
N GLY A 84 -15.08 24.04 -10.67
CA GLY A 84 -16.43 23.65 -11.11
C GLY A 84 -17.44 24.79 -11.31
N PHE A 85 -17.02 26.05 -11.18
CA PHE A 85 -17.89 27.23 -11.35
C PHE A 85 -17.30 28.31 -12.28
N TRP A 86 -16.13 28.08 -12.87
CA TRP A 86 -15.44 28.99 -13.78
C TRP A 86 -15.13 28.25 -15.08
N PHE A 87 -15.48 28.82 -16.23
CA PHE A 87 -15.39 28.14 -17.52
C PHE A 87 -14.65 29.01 -18.52
N LEU A 88 -13.74 28.42 -19.29
CA LEU A 88 -12.96 29.11 -20.32
C LEU A 88 -13.55 28.82 -21.71
N ASN A 89 -13.93 29.86 -22.45
CA ASN A 89 -14.43 29.73 -23.83
C ASN A 89 -13.26 29.93 -24.80
N ILE A 90 -12.85 28.85 -25.45
CA ILE A 90 -11.74 28.88 -26.42
C ILE A 90 -12.18 29.56 -27.71
N LYS A 91 -11.28 30.33 -28.35
CA LYS A 91 -11.56 30.93 -29.66
C LYS A 91 -11.65 29.83 -30.72
N PRO A 92 -12.62 29.91 -31.65
CA PRO A 92 -12.77 28.91 -32.72
C PRO A 92 -11.47 28.69 -33.50
N GLY A 93 -11.06 27.44 -33.66
CA GLY A 93 -9.87 27.03 -34.41
C GLY A 93 -8.56 27.01 -33.58
N LEU A 94 -8.61 27.27 -32.27
CA LEU A 94 -7.47 27.21 -31.36
C LEU A 94 -7.59 26.09 -30.30
N GLU A 95 -8.60 25.23 -30.41
CA GLU A 95 -8.88 24.12 -29.48
C GLU A 95 -7.72 23.13 -29.41
N ASP A 96 -7.15 22.74 -30.55
CA ASP A 96 -6.01 21.81 -30.59
C ASP A 96 -4.78 22.40 -29.89
N GLN A 97 -4.52 23.70 -30.08
CA GLN A 97 -3.42 24.38 -29.40
C GLN A 97 -3.66 24.47 -27.89
N TYR A 98 -4.91 24.69 -27.47
CA TYR A 98 -5.31 24.67 -26.07
C TYR A 98 -5.05 23.31 -25.43
N TYR A 99 -5.53 22.22 -26.04
CA TYR A 99 -5.35 20.86 -25.51
C TYR A 99 -3.90 20.38 -25.55
N GLN A 100 -3.11 20.82 -26.54
CA GLN A 100 -1.67 20.54 -26.58
C GLN A 100 -0.92 21.17 -25.40
N ILE A 101 -1.26 22.41 -25.04
CA ILE A 101 -0.65 23.10 -23.89
C ILE A 101 -1.15 22.47 -22.57
N GLU A 102 -2.43 22.14 -22.47
CA GLU A 102 -3.02 21.53 -21.28
C GLU A 102 -2.44 20.15 -20.96
N ASN A 103 -2.17 19.32 -21.98
CA ASN A 103 -1.67 17.95 -21.81
C ASN A 103 -0.14 17.86 -21.72
N SER A 104 0.59 18.97 -21.86
CA SER A 104 2.06 18.99 -21.84
C SER A 104 2.61 19.29 -20.44
N SER A 105 3.49 18.42 -19.93
CA SER A 105 4.15 18.58 -18.62
C SER A 105 5.15 19.74 -18.53
N ASN A 106 5.63 20.27 -19.67
CA ASN A 106 6.67 21.30 -19.75
C ASN A 106 6.17 22.67 -20.23
N THR A 107 4.87 22.85 -20.46
CA THR A 107 4.32 24.12 -20.95
C THR A 107 3.20 24.64 -20.06
N ARG A 108 3.15 25.97 -19.87
CA ARG A 108 2.12 26.65 -19.07
C ARG A 108 1.33 27.67 -19.89
N PHE A 109 0.11 27.96 -19.43
CA PHE A 109 -0.69 29.08 -19.90
C PHE A 109 -0.14 30.38 -19.30
N THR A 110 0.58 31.16 -20.12
CA THR A 110 1.02 32.52 -19.77
C THR A 110 -0.07 33.53 -20.11
N LYS A 111 -0.04 34.74 -19.52
CA LYS A 111 -0.96 35.85 -19.86
C LYS A 111 -1.14 36.03 -21.38
N LYS A 112 -0.03 36.08 -22.13
CA LYS A 112 -0.07 36.23 -23.60
C LYS A 112 -0.80 35.07 -24.29
N ARG A 113 -0.58 33.84 -23.85
CA ARG A 113 -1.25 32.65 -24.41
C ARG A 113 -2.74 32.62 -24.08
N LEU A 114 -3.12 33.00 -22.86
CA LEU A 114 -4.53 33.09 -22.46
C LEU A 114 -5.27 34.13 -23.28
N ILE A 115 -4.71 35.34 -23.46
CA ILE A 115 -5.30 36.39 -24.31
C ILE A 115 -5.41 35.94 -25.77
N TYR A 116 -4.42 35.17 -26.25
CA TYR A 116 -4.44 34.64 -27.62
C TYR A 116 -5.51 33.55 -27.82
N ILE A 117 -5.58 32.56 -26.93
CA ILE A 117 -6.37 31.32 -27.10
C ILE A 117 -7.79 31.45 -26.55
N VAL A 118 -7.99 32.12 -25.41
CA VAL A 118 -9.27 32.21 -24.72
C VAL A 118 -10.01 33.46 -25.20
N SER A 119 -11.26 33.29 -25.61
CA SER A 119 -12.13 34.41 -26.01
C SER A 119 -12.62 35.20 -24.81
N HIS A 120 -13.13 34.50 -23.80
CA HIS A 120 -13.56 35.02 -22.49
C HIS A 120 -13.70 33.85 -21.52
N ALA A 121 -13.82 34.15 -20.24
CA ALA A 121 -14.26 33.21 -19.21
C ALA A 121 -15.65 33.59 -18.70
N HIS A 122 -16.40 32.64 -18.15
CA HIS A 122 -17.69 32.92 -17.52
C HIS A 122 -17.87 32.11 -16.23
N LEU A 123 -18.64 32.67 -15.30
CA LEU A 123 -19.08 31.98 -14.09
C LEU A 123 -20.26 31.06 -14.39
N SER A 124 -20.48 30.03 -13.56
CA SER A 124 -21.73 29.28 -13.58
C SER A 124 -22.91 30.22 -13.39
N GLU A 125 -24.07 29.88 -13.98
CA GLU A 125 -25.30 30.69 -13.86
C GLU A 125 -25.66 30.97 -12.40
N GLN A 126 -25.38 30.00 -11.52
CA GLN A 126 -25.59 30.15 -10.10
C GLN A 126 -24.68 31.21 -9.47
N PHE A 127 -23.37 31.18 -9.75
CA PHE A 127 -22.43 32.17 -9.22
C PHE A 127 -22.69 33.57 -9.79
N ASP A 128 -23.02 33.66 -11.08
CA ASP A 128 -23.41 34.93 -11.72
C ASP A 128 -24.64 35.53 -11.02
N LYS A 129 -25.72 34.76 -10.87
CA LYS A 129 -26.94 35.21 -10.19
C LYS A 129 -26.68 35.60 -8.73
N TYR A 130 -25.82 34.85 -8.04
CA TYR A 130 -25.47 35.12 -6.65
C TYR A 130 -24.71 36.44 -6.48
N LEU A 131 -23.74 36.71 -7.35
CA LEU A 131 -22.93 37.93 -7.30
C LEU A 131 -23.66 39.18 -7.82
N ARG A 132 -24.78 39.05 -8.53
CA ARG A 132 -25.60 40.23 -8.91
C ARG A 132 -26.33 40.86 -7.73
N ASP A 133 -26.63 40.08 -6.69
CA ASP A 133 -27.28 40.58 -5.47
C ASP A 133 -26.27 41.19 -4.49
N ALA A 134 -26.55 42.43 -4.05
CA ALA A 134 -25.63 43.19 -3.20
C ALA A 134 -25.41 42.56 -1.81
N GLY A 135 -26.46 42.03 -1.18
CA GLY A 135 -26.36 41.37 0.12
C GLY A 135 -25.56 40.07 0.04
N ASN A 136 -25.80 39.28 -1.01
CA ASN A 136 -25.05 38.06 -1.29
C ASN A 136 -23.57 38.34 -1.59
N ARG A 137 -23.24 39.42 -2.30
CA ARG A 137 -21.84 39.83 -2.53
C ARG A 137 -21.11 40.14 -1.24
N GLU A 138 -21.75 40.84 -0.30
CA GLU A 138 -21.12 41.17 0.97
C GLU A 138 -20.79 39.90 1.77
N VAL A 139 -21.74 38.96 1.84
CA VAL A 139 -21.54 37.66 2.49
C VAL A 139 -20.48 36.83 1.76
N PHE A 140 -20.48 36.83 0.42
CA PHE A 140 -19.47 36.15 -0.42
C PHE A 140 -18.06 36.66 -0.13
N CYS A 141 -17.87 37.98 -0.13
CA CYS A 141 -16.60 38.63 0.14
C CYS A 141 -16.12 38.37 1.57
N MET A 142 -17.02 38.42 2.56
CA MET A 142 -16.72 38.12 3.95
C MET A 142 -16.28 36.66 4.12
N GLU A 143 -16.99 35.72 3.50
CA GLU A 143 -16.68 34.30 3.60
C GLU A 143 -15.39 33.94 2.88
N LEU A 144 -15.09 34.53 1.71
CA LEU A 144 -13.81 34.34 1.03
C LEU A 144 -12.62 34.82 1.86
N LYS A 145 -12.76 35.99 2.49
CA LYS A 145 -11.73 36.50 3.42
C LYS A 145 -11.59 35.58 4.62
N ARG A 146 -12.71 35.10 5.19
CA ARG A 146 -12.70 34.14 6.30
C ARG A 146 -11.98 32.84 5.91
N LEU A 147 -12.25 32.28 4.73
CA LEU A 147 -11.62 31.06 4.22
C LEU A 147 -10.12 31.26 3.99
N PHE A 148 -9.72 32.39 3.41
CA PHE A 148 -8.31 32.72 3.22
C PHE A 148 -7.58 32.89 4.56
N HIS A 149 -8.16 33.63 5.51
CA HIS A 149 -7.57 33.83 6.83
C HIS A 149 -7.57 32.55 7.67
N ALA A 150 -8.62 31.72 7.59
CA ALA A 150 -8.65 30.41 8.26
C ALA A 150 -7.55 29.50 7.71
N ALA A 151 -7.39 29.46 6.39
CA ALA A 151 -6.35 28.66 5.74
C ALA A 151 -4.92 29.16 6.07
N ASN A 152 -4.71 30.49 6.20
CA ASN A 152 -3.44 31.06 6.66
C ASN A 152 -3.21 30.94 8.18
N CYS A 153 -4.27 31.03 9.00
CA CYS A 153 -4.17 30.81 10.44
C CYS A 153 -3.85 29.35 10.75
N SER A 154 -4.34 28.39 9.96
CA SER A 154 -3.94 26.97 10.06
C SER A 154 -2.44 26.76 9.86
N LEU A 155 -1.75 27.65 9.15
CA LEU A 155 -0.30 27.54 8.88
C LEU A 155 0.54 28.40 9.84
N ALA A 156 0.16 29.67 10.08
CA ALA A 156 0.91 30.58 10.95
C ALA A 156 0.77 30.28 12.46
N SER A 157 -0.25 29.51 12.87
CA SER A 157 -0.46 29.11 14.29
C SER A 157 0.00 27.69 14.61
N GLY A 158 0.74 27.06 13.70
CA GLY A 158 1.32 25.71 13.86
C GLY A 158 2.32 25.56 15.02
N ASN A 159 2.67 26.66 15.70
CA ASN A 159 3.79 26.65 16.66
C ASN A 159 3.44 26.73 18.16
N LYS A 160 2.17 26.77 18.60
CA LYS A 160 1.81 26.47 20.02
C LYS A 160 0.31 26.55 20.36
N LYS A 161 -0.46 27.44 19.73
CA LYS A 161 -1.80 27.81 20.23
C LYS A 161 -2.97 26.94 19.72
N ASN A 162 -2.83 26.26 18.57
CA ASN A 162 -3.86 25.32 18.10
C ASN A 162 -3.85 23.99 18.84
N PHE A 163 -2.70 23.57 19.39
CA PHE A 163 -2.62 22.37 20.24
C PHE A 163 -3.44 22.54 21.52
N GLU A 164 -3.39 23.70 22.16
CA GLU A 164 -4.24 23.99 23.33
C GLU A 164 -5.70 24.25 22.96
N ARG A 165 -6.01 24.90 21.82
CA ARG A 165 -7.41 25.18 21.45
C ARG A 165 -8.18 23.97 20.93
N ILE A 166 -7.57 23.00 20.24
CA ILE A 166 -8.28 21.75 19.90
C ILE A 166 -8.57 20.94 21.18
N PHE A 167 -7.66 20.99 22.17
CA PHE A 167 -7.86 20.34 23.47
C PHE A 167 -8.85 21.09 24.39
N MET A 168 -8.92 22.43 24.31
CA MET A 168 -9.70 23.26 25.24
C MET A 168 -10.99 23.86 24.68
N ALA A 169 -11.16 23.98 23.36
CA ALA A 169 -12.38 24.54 22.76
C ALA A 169 -13.44 23.46 22.46
N LYS A 170 -13.05 22.21 22.18
CA LYS A 170 -14.00 21.09 22.04
C LYS A 170 -14.36 20.40 23.36
N ALA A 171 -13.57 20.63 24.42
CA ALA A 171 -13.94 20.23 25.78
C ALA A 171 -15.10 21.06 26.36
N ARG A 172 -15.53 22.14 25.70
CA ARG A 172 -16.67 22.96 26.15
C ARG A 172 -18.04 22.35 25.88
N ASP A 173 -18.16 21.34 25.00
CA ASP A 173 -19.42 20.64 24.69
C ASP A 173 -19.49 19.17 25.18
N GLY A 174 -18.49 18.70 25.93
CA GLY A 174 -18.59 17.49 26.77
C GLY A 174 -18.84 16.11 26.10
N ASN A 175 -18.98 16.01 24.78
CA ASN A 175 -19.61 14.84 24.14
C ASN A 175 -18.77 14.07 23.10
N LEU A 176 -17.46 14.35 22.95
CA LEU A 176 -16.67 13.84 21.82
C LEU A 176 -15.29 13.30 22.23
N ASN A 177 -14.92 12.14 21.69
CA ASN A 177 -13.63 11.51 21.97
C ASN A 177 -12.54 12.04 21.01
N PRO A 178 -11.57 12.84 21.49
CA PRO A 178 -10.57 13.50 20.65
C PRO A 178 -9.66 12.52 19.89
N PHE A 179 -9.60 11.26 20.33
CA PHE A 179 -8.86 10.21 19.63
C PHE A 179 -9.45 9.89 18.25
N VAL A 180 -10.76 10.07 18.05
CA VAL A 180 -11.41 9.88 16.73
C VAL A 180 -10.87 10.88 15.72
N GLY A 181 -10.76 12.16 16.11
CA GLY A 181 -10.16 13.19 15.27
C GLY A 181 -8.70 12.89 14.91
N TYR A 182 -7.93 12.34 15.86
CA TYR A 182 -6.57 11.89 15.58
C TYR A 182 -6.54 10.73 14.57
N LEU A 183 -7.35 9.68 14.75
CA LEU A 183 -7.44 8.57 13.81
C LEU A 183 -7.82 9.03 12.39
N ASN A 184 -8.81 9.90 12.27
CA ASN A 184 -9.23 10.43 10.97
C ASN A 184 -8.15 11.30 10.32
N SER A 185 -7.30 11.99 11.10
CA SER A 185 -6.16 12.74 10.56
C SER A 185 -5.04 11.87 9.98
N LEU A 186 -5.08 10.55 10.19
CA LEU A 186 -4.22 9.57 9.52
C LEU A 186 -4.79 9.14 8.16
N GLN A 187 -6.03 9.52 7.85
CA GLN A 187 -6.76 9.14 6.65
C GLN A 187 -6.80 10.29 5.64
N ARG A 188 -6.78 9.95 4.35
CA ARG A 188 -6.91 10.96 3.27
C ARG A 188 -8.34 11.30 2.87
N LEU A 189 -9.35 10.83 3.62
CA LEU A 189 -10.75 11.02 3.28
C LEU A 189 -11.18 12.49 3.31
N ASN A 190 -10.63 13.24 4.27
CA ASN A 190 -10.97 14.64 4.51
C ASN A 190 -9.74 15.52 4.29
N ALA A 191 -9.94 16.83 4.08
CA ALA A 191 -8.85 17.79 3.81
C ALA A 191 -7.81 17.92 4.95
N ASN A 192 -8.03 17.25 6.09
CA ASN A 192 -7.19 17.21 7.28
C ASN A 192 -6.22 16.02 7.24
N ASN A 193 -5.19 16.10 6.41
CA ASN A 193 -4.13 15.06 6.33
C ASN A 193 -2.88 15.44 7.15
N ASP A 194 -3.03 16.34 8.13
CA ASP A 194 -1.92 17.02 8.80
C ASP A 194 -1.02 16.06 9.57
N ASN A 195 -1.56 14.98 10.17
CA ASN A 195 -0.78 13.98 10.92
C ASN A 195 -0.33 12.78 10.09
N ALA A 196 -0.47 12.78 8.76
CA ALA A 196 0.07 11.69 7.94
C ALA A 196 1.59 11.73 7.79
N LEU A 197 2.22 12.88 8.06
CA LEU A 197 3.67 13.02 8.06
C LEU A 197 4.23 12.85 9.48
N ALA A 198 5.40 12.21 9.57
CA ALA A 198 6.03 11.88 10.84
C ALA A 198 6.43 13.14 11.63
N GLU A 199 6.67 14.27 10.96
CA GLU A 199 6.98 15.55 11.62
C GLU A 199 5.85 16.06 12.50
N TYR A 200 4.62 16.04 11.99
CA TYR A 200 3.45 16.51 12.73
C TYR A 200 3.05 15.52 13.82
N GLN A 201 3.32 14.23 13.60
CA GLN A 201 3.15 13.19 14.61
C GLN A 201 4.10 13.37 15.80
N ALA A 202 5.36 13.78 15.58
CA ALA A 202 6.35 13.92 16.65
C ALA A 202 5.93 14.92 17.76
N CYS A 203 5.14 15.93 17.37
CA CYS A 203 4.61 16.97 18.27
C CYS A 203 3.20 16.62 18.81
N ASN A 204 2.56 15.56 18.31
CA ASN A 204 1.19 15.22 18.69
C ASN A 204 1.15 14.35 19.96
N PRO A 205 0.36 14.71 21.00
CA PRO A 205 0.21 13.90 22.21
C PRO A 205 -0.28 12.47 21.94
N PHE A 206 -1.18 12.30 20.96
CA PHE A 206 -1.75 10.99 20.62
C PHE A 206 -0.79 10.10 19.82
N PHE A 207 0.33 10.62 19.32
CA PHE A 207 1.33 9.79 18.63
C PHE A 207 1.89 8.70 19.55
N SER A 208 2.15 9.05 20.81
CA SER A 208 2.60 8.09 21.83
C SER A 208 1.62 6.91 22.01
N TYR A 209 0.33 7.13 21.74
CA TYR A 209 -0.69 6.10 21.89
C TYR A 209 -0.55 5.01 20.83
N LEU A 210 -0.11 5.36 19.61
CA LEU A 210 0.08 4.41 18.51
C LEU A 210 1.53 4.00 18.30
N HIS A 211 2.49 4.77 18.82
CA HIS A 211 3.92 4.54 18.60
C HIS A 211 4.39 3.18 19.10
N VAL A 212 4.76 2.29 18.18
CA VAL A 212 5.40 1.02 18.50
C VAL A 212 6.91 1.18 18.28
N PRO A 213 7.76 0.81 19.25
CA PRO A 213 9.22 0.81 19.06
C PRO A 213 9.63 -0.08 17.88
N HIS A 214 10.48 0.43 17.00
CA HIS A 214 10.91 -0.35 15.84
C HIS A 214 12.13 -1.23 16.19
N PRO A 215 12.14 -2.54 15.89
CA PRO A 215 13.28 -3.41 16.24
C PRO A 215 14.64 -2.94 15.68
N LEU A 216 14.62 -2.30 14.51
CA LEU A 216 15.82 -1.71 13.91
C LEU A 216 16.34 -0.48 14.63
N ALA A 217 15.51 0.27 15.34
CA ALA A 217 15.96 1.50 16.02
C ALA A 217 17.09 1.17 16.99
N GLN A 218 16.93 0.07 17.76
CA GLN A 218 17.97 -0.42 18.65
C GLN A 218 19.21 -0.91 17.89
N ALA A 219 19.03 -1.71 16.83
CA ALA A 219 20.15 -2.23 16.04
C ALA A 219 20.99 -1.11 15.39
N ILE A 220 20.32 -0.05 14.91
CA ILE A 220 20.97 1.14 14.36
C ILE A 220 21.68 1.92 15.46
N LEU A 221 21.04 2.09 16.63
CA LEU A 221 21.68 2.76 17.76
C LEU A 221 22.95 2.05 18.21
N ASP A 222 22.90 0.72 18.31
CA ASP A 222 24.04 -0.11 18.69
C ASP A 222 25.19 0.00 17.67
N GLU A 223 24.89 0.01 16.37
CA GLU A 223 25.89 0.22 15.32
C GLU A 223 26.51 1.62 15.39
N LEU A 224 25.70 2.67 15.61
CA LEU A 224 26.18 4.05 15.69
C LEU A 224 27.04 4.29 16.93
N LYS A 225 26.78 3.62 18.05
CA LYS A 225 27.57 3.73 19.29
C LYS A 225 28.80 2.84 19.31
N LYS A 226 28.90 1.85 18.41
CA LYS A 226 29.99 0.88 18.39
C LYS A 226 31.33 1.57 18.06
N PRO A 227 32.40 1.33 18.85
CA PRO A 227 33.75 1.77 18.49
C PRO A 227 34.16 1.19 17.13
N GLY A 228 34.56 2.05 16.19
CA GLY A 228 34.86 1.62 14.82
C GLY A 228 33.65 1.11 14.02
N GLY A 229 32.42 1.42 14.45
CA GLY A 229 31.18 1.11 13.75
C GLY A 229 31.06 1.79 12.37
N ARG A 230 29.94 1.60 11.70
CA ARG A 230 29.71 2.11 10.34
C ARG A 230 28.80 3.34 10.38
N HIS A 231 28.84 4.16 9.33
CA HIS A 231 27.74 5.08 9.06
C HIS A 231 26.51 4.26 8.68
N VAL A 232 25.31 4.75 8.96
CA VAL A 232 24.07 4.03 8.66
C VAL A 232 23.27 4.80 7.62
N ILE A 233 22.83 4.11 6.57
CA ILE A 233 21.94 4.66 5.56
C ILE A 233 20.59 3.96 5.70
N LEU A 234 19.56 4.72 6.06
CA LEU A 234 18.19 4.25 6.14
C LEU A 234 17.41 4.71 4.90
N THR A 235 17.05 3.77 4.04
CA THR A 235 16.34 4.04 2.79
C THR A 235 15.04 3.25 2.67
N GLY A 236 14.22 3.56 1.65
CA GLY A 236 12.88 3.02 1.44
C GLY A 236 11.95 4.04 0.77
N HIS A 237 10.70 3.67 0.54
CA HIS A 237 9.68 4.53 -0.06
C HIS A 237 9.08 5.50 0.96
N ALA A 238 8.34 6.49 0.46
CA ALA A 238 7.58 7.40 1.30
C ALA A 238 6.50 6.62 2.09
N GLY A 239 6.49 6.78 3.41
CA GLY A 239 5.53 6.11 4.31
C GLY A 239 6.00 4.79 4.93
N ASP A 240 7.21 4.31 4.62
CA ASP A 240 7.79 3.10 5.23
C ASP A 240 8.22 3.28 6.71
N GLY A 241 8.13 4.49 7.27
CA GLY A 241 8.46 4.76 8.68
C GLY A 241 9.91 5.23 8.93
N LYS A 242 10.67 5.57 7.88
CA LYS A 242 12.06 6.07 7.98
C LYS A 242 12.24 7.19 9.02
N SER A 243 11.44 8.25 8.89
CA SER A 243 11.51 9.41 9.79
C SER A 243 11.04 9.08 11.21
N THR A 244 10.17 8.09 11.38
CA THR A 244 9.74 7.61 12.70
C THR A 244 10.86 6.89 13.43
N ILE A 245 11.63 6.04 12.73
CA ILE A 245 12.83 5.39 13.27
C ILE A 245 13.90 6.44 13.64
N ALA A 246 14.10 7.43 12.77
CA ALA A 246 15.03 8.53 13.04
C ALA A 246 14.65 9.33 14.30
N LEU A 247 13.35 9.59 14.48
CA LEU A 247 12.82 10.24 15.67
C LEU A 247 13.04 9.40 16.94
N GLU A 248 12.81 8.10 16.87
CA GLU A 248 13.06 7.19 17.99
C GLU A 248 14.55 7.21 18.39
N ILE A 249 15.45 7.09 17.42
CA ILE A 249 16.91 7.15 17.66
C ILE A 249 17.32 8.51 18.24
N TYR A 250 16.78 9.61 17.70
CA TYR A 250 17.02 10.96 18.23
C TYR A 250 16.59 11.07 19.69
N LYS A 251 15.36 10.66 20.02
CA LYS A 251 14.85 10.72 21.40
C LYS A 251 15.73 9.93 22.36
N GLN A 252 16.14 8.73 21.98
CA GLN A 252 17.02 7.90 22.79
C GLN A 252 18.42 8.52 22.97
N LEU A 253 18.99 9.14 21.93
CA LEU A 253 20.28 9.83 22.02
C LEU A 253 20.20 11.14 22.82
N ALA A 254 19.05 11.82 22.80
CA ALA A 254 18.79 13.05 23.54
C ALA A 254 18.26 12.81 24.97
N ASN A 255 18.14 11.54 25.40
CA ASN A 255 17.53 11.14 26.68
C ASN A 255 16.09 11.67 26.88
N ILE A 256 15.31 11.73 25.81
CA ILE A 256 13.89 12.07 25.80
C ILE A 256 13.06 10.78 25.83
N SER A 257 12.05 10.71 26.68
CA SER A 257 11.14 9.55 26.72
C SER A 257 10.39 9.38 25.39
N ASN A 258 10.16 8.13 24.98
CA ASN A 258 9.43 7.85 23.75
C ASN A 258 7.97 8.32 23.81
N GLU A 259 7.37 8.34 25.00
CA GLU A 259 6.02 8.83 25.27
C GLU A 259 5.91 10.36 25.22
N GLN A 260 7.02 11.07 25.43
CA GLN A 260 7.04 12.53 25.44
C GLN A 260 7.01 13.10 24.01
N SER A 261 6.04 13.96 23.71
CA SER A 261 6.01 14.72 22.45
C SER A 261 7.14 15.74 22.40
N LEU A 262 7.69 15.99 21.20
CA LEU A 262 8.67 17.05 21.02
C LEU A 262 8.00 18.42 21.06
N SER A 263 8.73 19.42 21.54
CA SER A 263 8.28 20.83 21.55
C SER A 263 8.34 21.49 20.17
N HIS A 264 9.14 20.93 19.25
CA HIS A 264 9.28 21.36 17.87
C HIS A 264 9.56 20.15 16.97
N PRO A 265 9.26 20.22 15.66
CA PRO A 265 9.71 19.22 14.71
C PRO A 265 11.23 19.06 14.71
N LEU A 266 11.73 17.88 14.30
CA LEU A 266 13.15 17.66 14.06
C LEU A 266 13.64 18.51 12.89
N ARG A 267 14.81 19.12 13.05
CA ARG A 267 15.53 19.86 12.00
C ARG A 267 16.03 18.89 10.92
N PRO A 268 16.36 19.39 9.71
CA PRO A 268 16.93 18.55 8.64
C PRO A 268 18.22 17.82 9.08
N ARG A 269 19.04 18.48 9.90
CA ARG A 269 20.24 17.96 10.55
C ARG A 269 20.15 18.17 12.06
N GLU A 270 20.33 17.10 12.82
CA GLU A 270 20.43 17.11 14.28
C GLU A 270 21.81 16.60 14.69
N ASP A 271 22.62 17.48 15.29
CA ASP A 271 23.96 17.14 15.78
C ASP A 271 23.91 16.89 17.29
N LEU A 272 24.32 15.70 17.71
CA LEU A 272 24.34 15.26 19.11
C LEU A 272 25.80 15.09 19.55
N PRO A 273 26.51 16.19 19.89
CA PRO A 273 27.94 16.16 20.18
C PRO A 273 28.29 15.27 21.38
N GLY A 274 27.42 15.21 22.39
CA GLY A 274 27.59 14.31 23.55
C GLY A 274 27.60 12.81 23.19
N ALA A 275 27.10 12.45 22.00
CA ALA A 275 27.11 11.08 21.49
C ALA A 275 28.05 10.88 20.28
N GLY A 276 28.67 11.96 19.76
CA GLY A 276 29.48 11.90 18.53
C GLY A 276 28.68 11.43 17.30
N ILE A 277 27.37 11.73 17.26
CA ILE A 277 26.43 11.26 16.21
C ILE A 277 25.70 12.45 15.60
N SER A 278 25.53 12.41 14.28
CA SER A 278 24.69 13.33 13.49
C SER A 278 23.58 12.56 12.76
N ILE A 279 22.37 13.07 12.83
CA ILE A 279 21.19 12.52 12.14
C ILE A 279 20.78 13.47 11.02
N MET A 280 20.82 12.98 9.79
CA MET A 280 20.27 13.65 8.60
C MET A 280 18.91 13.03 8.30
N LYS A 281 17.84 13.77 8.58
CA LYS A 281 16.46 13.26 8.64
C LYS A 281 15.81 13.07 7.26
N ASP A 282 16.05 13.97 6.32
CA ASP A 282 15.66 13.80 4.91
C ASP A 282 16.67 14.51 4.02
N LEU A 283 17.48 13.73 3.28
CA LEU A 283 18.45 14.29 2.35
C LEU A 283 17.82 15.11 1.21
N SER A 284 16.49 15.08 1.03
CA SER A 284 15.83 15.92 0.03
C SER A 284 15.70 17.37 0.47
N GLU A 285 15.78 17.64 1.77
CA GLU A 285 15.78 19.00 2.36
C GLU A 285 17.19 19.61 2.42
N ARG A 286 18.22 18.89 1.92
CA ARG A 286 19.61 19.35 1.96
C ARG A 286 19.87 20.48 0.95
N ARG A 287 20.81 21.36 1.29
CA ARG A 287 21.34 22.36 0.35
C ARG A 287 22.49 21.75 -0.44
N ARG A 288 22.35 21.65 -1.76
CA ARG A 288 23.37 21.04 -2.64
C ARG A 288 24.74 21.70 -2.55
N GLU A 289 24.80 22.98 -2.18
CA GLU A 289 26.03 23.73 -1.93
C GLU A 289 26.85 23.15 -0.76
N GLU A 290 26.19 22.46 0.18
CA GLU A 290 26.81 21.84 1.35
C GLU A 290 27.24 20.38 1.11
N ASP A 291 26.89 19.79 -0.05
CA ASP A 291 27.19 18.38 -0.39
C ASP A 291 28.70 18.06 -0.30
N PRO A 292 29.64 18.90 -0.79
CA PRO A 292 31.07 18.63 -0.65
C PRO A 292 31.51 18.59 0.82
N ALA A 293 31.03 19.52 1.65
CA ALA A 293 31.39 19.59 3.06
C ALA A 293 30.86 18.37 3.83
N LEU A 294 29.61 17.98 3.57
CA LEU A 294 29.02 16.77 4.16
C LEU A 294 29.80 15.51 3.80
N VAL A 295 30.21 15.36 2.54
CA VAL A 295 30.99 14.19 2.12
C VAL A 295 32.40 14.19 2.72
N GLN A 296 33.04 15.35 2.84
CA GLN A 296 34.31 15.43 3.58
C GLN A 296 34.15 15.03 5.05
N GLU A 297 33.05 15.41 5.69
CA GLU A 297 32.74 15.02 7.07
C GLU A 297 32.51 13.50 7.21
N LEU A 298 31.83 12.89 6.24
CA LEU A 298 31.65 11.44 6.15
C LEU A 298 32.99 10.71 5.99
N LEU A 299 33.89 11.21 5.12
CA LEU A 299 35.22 10.63 4.89
C LEU A 299 36.17 10.83 6.08
N GLY A 300 36.07 11.98 6.75
CA GLY A 300 36.89 12.35 7.90
C GLY A 300 36.60 11.50 9.15
N ASN A 301 35.39 10.92 9.22
CA ASN A 301 35.00 9.97 10.26
C ASN A 301 35.13 10.50 11.70
N GLU A 302 35.05 11.83 11.88
CA GLU A 302 35.09 12.52 13.18
C GLU A 302 33.81 12.27 13.99
N ARG A 303 32.70 11.97 13.31
CA ARG A 303 31.41 11.63 13.90
C ARG A 303 30.68 10.57 13.08
N ARG A 304 29.74 9.86 13.72
CA ARG A 304 28.90 8.85 13.07
C ARG A 304 27.65 9.47 12.49
N PHE A 305 27.21 8.98 11.33
CA PHE A 305 26.06 9.53 10.62
C PHE A 305 24.94 8.49 10.48
N LEU A 306 23.72 8.92 10.77
CA LEU A 306 22.50 8.30 10.30
C LEU A 306 21.95 9.13 9.14
N LEU A 307 21.98 8.59 7.93
CA LEU A 307 21.49 9.22 6.72
C LEU A 307 20.13 8.63 6.35
N VAL A 308 19.08 9.43 6.46
CA VAL A 308 17.71 9.02 6.11
C VAL A 308 17.34 9.63 4.78
N SER A 309 17.04 8.79 3.79
CA SER A 309 16.84 9.27 2.42
C SER A 309 16.02 8.31 1.54
N ASN A 310 15.29 8.88 0.58
CA ASN A 310 14.74 8.10 -0.52
C ASN A 310 15.87 7.66 -1.47
N THR A 311 15.71 6.51 -2.13
CA THR A 311 16.75 5.90 -2.99
C THR A 311 17.32 6.87 -4.02
N GLY A 312 16.47 7.65 -4.71
CA GLY A 312 16.92 8.61 -5.73
C GLY A 312 17.74 9.77 -5.17
N THR A 313 17.34 10.31 -4.02
CA THR A 313 18.04 11.42 -3.37
C THR A 313 19.38 10.99 -2.79
N LEU A 314 19.49 9.75 -2.32
CA LEU A 314 20.74 9.14 -1.89
C LEU A 314 21.73 9.00 -3.05
N LEU A 315 21.26 8.50 -4.19
CA LEU A 315 22.07 8.38 -5.41
C LEU A 315 22.53 9.75 -5.90
N ASP A 316 21.66 10.77 -5.88
CA ASP A 316 22.00 12.15 -6.25
C ASP A 316 23.19 12.69 -5.43
N LEU A 317 23.21 12.47 -4.11
CA LEU A 317 24.32 12.88 -3.24
C LEU A 317 25.62 12.11 -3.56
N LEU A 318 25.56 10.78 -3.52
CA LEU A 318 26.78 9.94 -3.61
C LEU A 318 27.37 9.92 -5.02
N CYS A 319 26.55 9.85 -6.06
CA CYS A 319 27.01 9.96 -7.45
C CYS A 319 27.44 11.39 -7.80
N GLY A 320 26.81 12.41 -7.19
CA GLY A 320 27.21 13.81 -7.34
C GLY A 320 28.64 14.07 -6.84
N GLN A 321 29.06 13.35 -5.80
CA GLN A 321 30.37 13.48 -5.16
C GLN A 321 31.32 12.31 -5.48
N ALA A 322 31.13 11.62 -6.62
CA ALA A 322 31.90 10.43 -6.98
C ALA A 322 33.43 10.64 -6.99
N ALA A 323 33.88 11.84 -7.38
CA ALA A 323 35.30 12.22 -7.36
C ALA A 323 35.91 12.19 -5.95
N ALA A 324 35.15 12.57 -4.92
CA ALA A 324 35.61 12.50 -3.52
C ALA A 324 35.79 11.04 -3.05
N PHE A 325 35.06 10.10 -3.65
CA PHE A 325 35.19 8.67 -3.40
C PHE A 325 36.18 7.96 -4.34
N GLY A 326 36.88 8.68 -5.21
CA GLY A 326 37.87 8.08 -6.12
C GLY A 326 37.29 7.04 -7.09
N MET A 327 35.97 7.06 -7.30
CA MET A 327 35.23 6.09 -8.13
C MET A 327 34.49 6.81 -9.25
N SER A 328 34.14 6.08 -10.31
CA SER A 328 33.24 6.62 -11.34
C SER A 328 31.79 6.63 -10.84
N LYS A 329 30.97 7.53 -11.40
CA LYS A 329 29.52 7.61 -11.07
C LYS A 329 28.81 6.27 -11.28
N VAL A 330 29.15 5.55 -12.35
CA VAL A 330 28.55 4.25 -12.70
C VAL A 330 28.89 3.19 -11.66
N GLN A 331 30.13 3.17 -11.15
CA GLN A 331 30.54 2.22 -10.11
C GLN A 331 29.76 2.45 -8.81
N ILE A 332 29.68 3.71 -8.34
CA ILE A 332 28.93 4.06 -7.13
C ILE A 332 27.45 3.72 -7.27
N GLU A 333 26.84 4.09 -8.40
CA GLU A 333 25.44 3.79 -8.68
C GLU A 333 25.17 2.28 -8.64
N SER A 334 26.00 1.48 -9.30
CA SER A 334 25.86 0.02 -9.31
C SER A 334 25.99 -0.58 -7.92
N GLU A 335 26.99 -0.14 -7.14
CA GLU A 335 27.23 -0.63 -5.77
C GLU A 335 26.02 -0.34 -4.86
N ILE A 336 25.47 0.86 -4.93
CA ILE A 336 24.30 1.28 -4.14
C ILE A 336 23.05 0.52 -4.58
N LEU A 337 22.79 0.40 -5.89
CA LEU A 337 21.60 -0.30 -6.39
C LEU A 337 21.63 -1.78 -6.05
N ASN A 338 22.78 -2.44 -6.17
CA ASN A 338 22.95 -3.84 -5.78
C ASN A 338 22.69 -4.01 -4.27
N SER A 339 23.20 -3.09 -3.45
CA SER A 339 23.04 -3.09 -2.00
C SER A 339 21.61 -2.85 -1.51
N ILE A 340 20.89 -1.92 -2.15
CA ILE A 340 19.48 -1.61 -1.84
C ILE A 340 18.54 -2.71 -2.38
N GLY A 341 18.98 -3.42 -3.43
CA GLY A 341 18.26 -4.50 -4.09
C GLY A 341 18.27 -5.84 -3.36
N THR A 342 19.04 -6.00 -2.28
CA THR A 342 19.17 -7.28 -1.56
C THR A 342 17.84 -7.75 -0.98
N GLU A 343 17.57 -9.05 -1.07
CA GLU A 343 16.33 -9.64 -0.52
C GLU A 343 16.25 -9.53 1.01
N ARG A 344 17.40 -9.49 1.69
CA ARG A 344 17.48 -9.31 3.15
C ARG A 344 17.11 -7.89 3.60
N GLY A 345 17.10 -6.93 2.68
CA GLY A 345 16.85 -5.52 2.97
C GLY A 345 18.00 -4.83 3.70
N GLU A 346 19.20 -5.41 3.68
CA GLU A 346 20.42 -4.79 4.17
C GLU A 346 21.64 -5.19 3.36
N ALA A 347 22.67 -4.34 3.41
CA ALA A 347 23.98 -4.60 2.83
C ALA A 347 25.05 -3.73 3.52
N GLU A 348 26.31 -4.14 3.40
CA GLU A 348 27.45 -3.30 3.73
C GLU A 348 28.07 -2.77 2.44
N ILE A 349 28.37 -1.48 2.43
CA ILE A 349 29.08 -0.81 1.34
C ILE A 349 30.37 -0.20 1.90
N ALA A 350 31.48 -0.41 1.22
CA ALA A 350 32.74 0.27 1.49
C ALA A 350 33.06 1.24 0.34
N LEU A 351 33.07 2.54 0.62
CA LEU A 351 33.52 3.58 -0.30
C LEU A 351 34.87 4.11 0.21
N ILE A 352 35.96 3.69 -0.42
CA ILE A 352 37.36 3.89 0.05
C ILE A 352 37.53 3.34 1.49
N SER A 353 37.73 4.24 2.46
CA SER A 353 37.93 3.94 3.89
C SER A 353 36.62 4.03 4.68
N THR A 354 35.56 4.54 4.07
CA THR A 354 34.28 4.81 4.74
C THR A 354 33.34 3.64 4.54
N ARG A 355 32.84 3.10 5.65
CA ARG A 355 31.93 1.96 5.65
C ARG A 355 30.52 2.39 6.00
N PHE A 356 29.56 1.94 5.20
CA PHE A 356 28.13 2.18 5.36
C PHE A 356 27.39 0.87 5.58
N TRP A 357 26.52 0.84 6.57
CA TRP A 357 25.46 -0.17 6.68
C TRP A 357 24.20 0.41 6.06
N VAL A 358 23.76 -0.17 4.95
CA VAL A 358 22.57 0.25 4.21
C VAL A 358 21.41 -0.63 4.62
N VAL A 359 20.30 -0.02 5.02
CA VAL A 359 19.07 -0.67 5.45
C VAL A 359 17.91 -0.14 4.59
N ASN A 360 17.24 -1.03 3.86
CA ASN A 360 16.12 -0.68 2.99
C ASN A 360 14.78 -1.15 3.59
N LEU A 361 14.02 -0.23 4.19
CA LEU A 361 12.72 -0.51 4.79
C LEU A 361 11.67 -1.01 3.79
N ALA A 362 11.80 -0.67 2.50
CA ALA A 362 10.89 -1.17 1.47
C ALA A 362 10.99 -2.69 1.25
N ARG A 363 12.09 -3.30 1.72
CA ARG A 363 12.32 -4.74 1.67
C ARG A 363 11.90 -5.46 2.94
N MET A 364 11.39 -4.74 3.94
CA MET A 364 11.08 -5.28 5.25
C MET A 364 9.60 -5.62 5.42
N ASP A 365 9.37 -6.65 6.23
CA ASP A 365 8.05 -7.09 6.60
C ASP A 365 7.52 -6.28 7.78
N ASN A 366 6.61 -5.37 7.46
CA ASN A 366 6.00 -4.44 8.40
C ASN A 366 4.66 -4.92 8.96
N LEU A 367 4.17 -6.12 8.59
CA LEU A 367 2.82 -6.56 8.96
C LEU A 367 2.65 -6.76 10.47
N GLU A 368 3.63 -7.39 11.11
CA GLU A 368 3.60 -7.57 12.57
C GLU A 368 3.71 -6.22 13.32
N PHE A 369 4.46 -5.27 12.75
CA PHE A 369 4.53 -3.92 13.31
C PHE A 369 3.17 -3.21 13.21
N ALA A 370 2.52 -3.28 12.04
CA ALA A 370 1.17 -2.76 11.85
C ALA A 370 0.13 -3.47 12.73
N ARG A 371 0.30 -4.76 13.03
CA ARG A 371 -0.55 -5.52 13.97
C ARG A 371 -0.49 -4.95 15.38
N GLN A 372 0.69 -4.58 15.84
CA GLN A 372 0.87 -3.93 17.15
C GLN A 372 0.28 -2.51 17.16
N ILE A 373 0.44 -1.76 16.08
CA ILE A 373 -0.23 -0.45 15.92
C ILE A 373 -1.76 -0.64 16.02
N PHE A 374 -2.31 -1.64 15.32
CA PHE A 374 -3.75 -1.92 15.35
C PHE A 374 -4.24 -2.27 16.76
N ALA A 375 -3.48 -3.09 17.49
CA ALA A 375 -3.79 -3.42 18.90
C ALA A 375 -3.88 -2.15 19.75
N ARG A 376 -2.97 -1.20 19.54
CA ARG A 376 -2.98 0.09 20.23
C ARG A 376 -4.12 1.02 19.79
N MET A 377 -4.56 0.95 18.52
CA MET A 377 -5.70 1.72 18.02
C MET A 377 -7.01 1.32 18.70
N VAL A 378 -7.24 0.03 18.93
CA VAL A 378 -8.49 -0.48 19.52
C VAL A 378 -8.41 -0.69 21.05
N ALA A 379 -7.29 -0.33 21.67
CA ALA A 379 -7.05 -0.50 23.09
C ALA A 379 -8.16 0.15 23.94
N PRO A 380 -8.79 -0.56 24.89
CA PRO A 380 -9.97 -0.08 25.62
C PRO A 380 -9.79 1.28 26.30
N GLU A 381 -8.58 1.62 26.74
CA GLU A 381 -8.24 2.87 27.41
C GLU A 381 -8.44 4.08 26.49
N ARG A 382 -8.29 3.91 25.17
CA ARG A 382 -8.50 4.96 24.17
C ARG A 382 -9.97 5.27 23.92
N TRP A 383 -10.84 4.34 24.30
CA TRP A 383 -12.29 4.39 24.09
C TRP A 383 -13.06 4.50 25.41
N ALA A 384 -12.36 4.64 26.54
CA ALA A 384 -12.96 4.80 27.87
C ALA A 384 -13.89 6.01 27.94
N PHE A 385 -13.50 7.13 27.32
CA PHE A 385 -14.34 8.33 27.20
C PHE A 385 -15.72 8.03 26.59
N CYS A 386 -15.78 7.13 25.60
CA CYS A 386 -17.04 6.77 24.96
C CYS A 386 -17.94 5.87 25.83
N LYS A 387 -17.46 5.28 26.93
CA LYS A 387 -18.27 4.42 27.82
C LYS A 387 -19.38 5.22 28.52
N GLU A 388 -19.10 6.46 28.86
CA GLU A 388 -20.01 7.32 29.63
C GLU A 388 -21.00 8.08 28.75
N LEU A 389 -20.85 8.01 27.43
CA LEU A 389 -21.71 8.72 26.49
C LEU A 389 -22.97 7.92 26.15
N SER A 390 -24.13 8.57 26.25
CA SER A 390 -25.44 7.99 25.90
C SER A 390 -25.54 7.52 24.45
N CYS A 391 -24.74 8.11 23.56
CA CYS A 391 -24.71 7.79 22.13
C CYS A 391 -24.00 6.49 21.78
N ARG A 392 -23.25 5.88 22.71
CA ARG A 392 -22.39 4.72 22.46
C ARG A 392 -23.14 3.58 21.80
N VAL A 393 -24.37 3.31 22.26
CA VAL A 393 -25.21 2.18 21.83
C VAL A 393 -25.43 2.15 20.32
N ASN A 394 -25.53 3.32 19.69
CA ASN A 394 -25.77 3.48 18.26
C ASN A 394 -24.58 4.08 17.51
N CYS A 395 -23.41 4.20 18.15
CA CYS A 395 -22.22 4.79 17.53
C CYS A 395 -21.50 3.74 16.67
N PRO A 396 -21.41 3.90 15.33
CA PRO A 396 -20.79 2.89 14.48
C PRO A 396 -19.31 2.62 14.80
N ILE A 397 -18.58 3.65 15.21
CA ILE A 397 -17.18 3.51 15.63
C ILE A 397 -17.06 2.64 16.88
N CYS A 398 -17.90 2.88 17.89
CA CYS A 398 -17.88 2.08 19.12
C CYS A 398 -18.31 0.64 18.85
N LEU A 399 -19.29 0.42 17.96
CA LEU A 399 -19.69 -0.92 17.54
C LEU A 399 -18.54 -1.68 16.87
N ASN A 400 -17.76 -1.03 15.99
CA ASN A 400 -16.57 -1.64 15.40
C ASN A 400 -15.52 -1.99 16.46
N VAL A 401 -15.20 -1.04 17.34
CA VAL A 401 -14.22 -1.25 18.42
C VAL A 401 -14.63 -2.40 19.34
N ASP A 402 -15.89 -2.44 19.75
CA ASP A 402 -16.42 -3.49 20.63
C ASP A 402 -16.43 -4.84 19.91
N LEU A 403 -16.89 -4.92 18.67
CA LEU A 403 -16.87 -6.15 17.87
C LEU A 403 -15.44 -6.68 17.64
N ILE A 404 -14.49 -5.79 17.33
CA ILE A 404 -13.08 -6.13 17.16
C ILE A 404 -12.51 -6.64 18.48
N ASN A 405 -12.74 -5.97 19.60
CA ASN A 405 -12.22 -6.39 20.92
C ASN A 405 -12.85 -7.70 21.41
N ASN A 406 -14.15 -7.90 21.22
CA ASN A 406 -14.85 -9.13 21.61
C ASN A 406 -14.32 -10.38 20.88
N ARG A 407 -13.74 -10.21 19.68
CA ARG A 407 -13.16 -11.30 18.87
C ARG A 407 -11.75 -11.01 18.38
N GLN A 408 -10.95 -10.36 19.22
CA GLN A 408 -9.67 -9.77 18.82
C GLN A 408 -8.75 -10.76 18.10
N ASN A 409 -8.58 -11.97 18.65
CA ASN A 409 -7.70 -12.98 18.06
C ASN A 409 -8.10 -13.33 16.62
N ILE A 410 -9.37 -13.67 16.39
CA ILE A 410 -9.88 -14.05 15.06
C ILE A 410 -9.80 -12.85 14.11
N VAL A 411 -10.30 -11.68 14.52
CA VAL A 411 -10.35 -10.50 13.65
C VAL A 411 -8.94 -10.07 13.24
N PHE A 412 -7.99 -10.02 14.18
CA PHE A 412 -6.61 -9.68 13.89
C PHE A 412 -5.98 -10.72 12.96
N ASP A 413 -6.14 -12.01 13.26
CA ASP A 413 -5.59 -13.06 12.40
C ASP A 413 -6.13 -12.97 10.98
N ARG A 414 -7.42 -12.70 10.79
CA ARG A 414 -8.05 -12.62 9.46
C ARG A 414 -7.65 -11.38 8.69
N ILE A 415 -7.62 -10.20 9.33
CA ILE A 415 -7.12 -8.97 8.70
C ILE A 415 -5.66 -9.13 8.25
N PHE A 416 -4.80 -9.62 9.15
CA PHE A 416 -3.37 -9.76 8.84
C PHE A 416 -3.05 -10.95 7.94
N LEU A 417 -3.92 -11.96 7.88
CA LEU A 417 -3.82 -13.04 6.89
C LEU A 417 -4.12 -12.54 5.48
N ALA A 418 -5.12 -11.66 5.31
CA ALA A 418 -5.39 -11.02 4.02
C ALA A 418 -4.23 -10.11 3.57
N TYR A 419 -3.68 -9.28 4.47
CA TYR A 419 -2.48 -8.49 4.14
C TYR A 419 -1.26 -9.38 3.87
N ARG A 420 -1.09 -10.50 4.59
CA ARG A 420 -0.02 -11.47 4.33
C ARG A 420 -0.14 -12.06 2.94
N ARG A 421 -1.35 -12.46 2.54
CA ARG A 421 -1.64 -12.98 1.21
C ARG A 421 -1.25 -11.99 0.11
N MET A 422 -1.53 -10.70 0.31
CA MET A 422 -1.12 -9.64 -0.62
C MET A 422 0.40 -9.48 -0.65
N TYR A 423 1.04 -9.42 0.53
CA TYR A 423 2.49 -9.22 0.67
C TYR A 423 3.30 -10.32 -0.03
N GLU A 424 2.97 -11.59 0.21
CA GLU A 424 3.69 -12.71 -0.40
C GLU A 424 3.49 -12.79 -1.92
N TYR A 425 2.38 -12.24 -2.44
CA TYR A 425 2.10 -12.16 -3.89
C TYR A 425 2.63 -10.88 -4.55
N GLY A 426 3.47 -10.12 -3.84
CA GLY A 426 4.20 -8.98 -4.40
C GLY A 426 3.55 -7.62 -4.14
N THR A 427 2.34 -7.57 -3.57
CA THR A 427 1.70 -6.32 -3.18
C THR A 427 2.19 -5.91 -1.79
N ARG A 428 3.16 -4.99 -1.76
CA ARG A 428 3.71 -4.44 -0.52
C ARG A 428 3.08 -3.08 -0.22
N LEU A 429 2.45 -2.99 0.95
CA LEU A 429 1.92 -1.73 1.48
C LEU A 429 2.90 -1.16 2.50
N THR A 430 3.06 0.16 2.49
CA THR A 430 3.87 0.87 3.49
C THR A 430 3.14 0.89 4.84
N VAL A 431 3.86 1.07 5.95
CA VAL A 431 3.24 1.20 7.29
C VAL A 431 2.16 2.27 7.30
N ARG A 432 2.41 3.41 6.64
CA ARG A 432 1.44 4.50 6.51
C ARG A 432 0.16 4.05 5.82
N GLN A 433 0.27 3.31 4.70
CA GLN A 433 -0.89 2.83 3.95
C GLN A 433 -1.73 1.83 4.75
N ILE A 434 -1.07 0.94 5.50
CA ILE A 434 -1.78 -0.02 6.37
C ILE A 434 -2.44 0.73 7.53
N THR A 435 -1.73 1.67 8.17
CA THR A 435 -2.25 2.47 9.29
C THR A 435 -3.44 3.32 8.88
N GLU A 436 -3.40 3.94 7.69
CA GLU A 436 -4.51 4.67 7.08
C GLU A 436 -5.74 3.75 6.93
N HIS A 437 -5.54 2.56 6.38
CA HIS A 437 -6.64 1.62 6.14
C HIS A 437 -7.22 1.06 7.44
N LEU A 438 -6.38 0.70 8.42
CA LEU A 438 -6.81 0.24 9.73
C LEU A 438 -7.59 1.33 10.49
N SER A 439 -7.13 2.57 10.42
CA SER A 439 -7.85 3.72 10.97
C SER A 439 -9.25 3.82 10.34
N TYR A 440 -9.35 3.70 9.01
CA TYR A 440 -10.62 3.71 8.29
C TYR A 440 -11.54 2.54 8.67
N ILE A 441 -10.99 1.34 8.83
CA ILE A 441 -11.73 0.15 9.27
C ILE A 441 -12.37 0.38 10.65
N VAL A 442 -11.67 1.08 11.56
CA VAL A 442 -12.19 1.41 12.89
C VAL A 442 -13.25 2.51 12.81
N THR A 443 -12.94 3.64 12.17
CA THR A 443 -13.83 4.82 12.19
C THR A 443 -14.92 4.80 11.13
N SER A 444 -14.86 3.88 10.17
CA SER A 444 -15.68 3.88 8.94
C SER A 444 -15.56 5.14 8.09
N GLY A 445 -14.54 5.97 8.34
CA GLY A 445 -14.40 7.30 7.75
C GLY A 445 -15.37 8.35 8.32
N LEU A 446 -16.04 8.04 9.42
CA LEU A 446 -16.96 8.97 10.08
C LEU A 446 -16.19 9.96 10.96
N GLU A 447 -16.56 11.22 10.86
CA GLU A 447 -16.15 12.28 11.78
C GLU A 447 -17.14 12.44 12.94
N GLU A 448 -16.70 13.19 13.95
CA GLU A 448 -17.52 13.56 15.10
C GLU A 448 -18.80 14.32 14.68
N SER A 449 -18.70 15.16 13.64
CA SER A 449 -19.85 15.87 13.05
C SER A 449 -20.87 14.92 12.44
N ASP A 450 -20.42 13.88 11.73
CA ASP A 450 -21.31 12.91 11.09
C ASP A 450 -22.09 12.13 12.14
N ILE A 451 -21.42 11.76 13.24
CA ILE A 451 -22.06 11.08 14.37
C ILE A 451 -23.08 12.01 15.05
N ALA A 452 -22.77 13.30 15.18
CA ALA A 452 -23.71 14.27 15.74
C ALA A 452 -24.94 14.45 14.84
N GLU A 453 -24.75 14.57 13.53
CA GLU A 453 -25.82 14.71 12.54
C GLU A 453 -26.73 13.47 12.51
N MET A 454 -26.16 12.26 12.58
CA MET A 454 -26.93 11.01 12.66
C MET A 454 -27.83 10.98 13.91
N ARG A 455 -27.36 11.54 15.04
CA ARG A 455 -28.17 11.67 16.27
C ARG A 455 -29.31 12.65 16.09
N GLU A 456 -29.04 13.84 15.56
CA GLU A 456 -30.06 14.87 15.33
C GLU A 456 -31.19 14.34 14.43
N LYS A 457 -30.81 13.60 13.38
CA LYS A 457 -31.76 13.03 12.41
C LYS A 457 -32.44 11.72 12.86
N HIS A 458 -32.12 11.20 14.05
CA HIS A 458 -32.63 9.90 14.56
C HIS A 458 -32.44 8.75 13.55
N GLN A 459 -31.40 8.80 12.72
CA GLN A 459 -31.16 7.80 11.70
C GLN A 459 -30.59 6.54 12.35
N SER A 460 -31.24 5.39 12.11
CA SER A 460 -30.73 4.07 12.47
C SER A 460 -30.37 3.32 11.18
N PRO A 461 -29.29 3.69 10.49
CA PRO A 461 -28.87 2.97 9.30
C PRO A 461 -28.49 1.53 9.68
N LEU A 462 -28.54 0.62 8.70
CA LEU A 462 -28.20 -0.78 8.94
C LEU A 462 -26.78 -0.86 9.51
N LYS A 463 -26.60 -1.50 10.67
CA LYS A 463 -25.29 -1.61 11.33
C LYS A 463 -24.21 -2.10 10.36
N ALA A 464 -24.54 -3.08 9.52
CA ALA A 464 -23.67 -3.65 8.50
C ALA A 464 -23.05 -2.62 7.54
N GLU A 465 -23.73 -1.49 7.28
CA GLU A 465 -23.21 -0.41 6.42
C GLU A 465 -21.95 0.24 6.98
N PHE A 466 -21.70 0.13 8.28
CA PHE A 466 -20.53 0.70 8.95
C PHE A 466 -19.63 -0.35 9.58
N MET A 467 -19.98 -1.64 9.47
CA MET A 467 -19.18 -2.67 10.10
C MET A 467 -17.84 -2.85 9.39
N PHE A 468 -16.81 -3.07 10.20
CA PHE A 468 -15.42 -3.15 9.77
C PHE A 468 -15.20 -4.20 8.67
N PHE A 469 -15.98 -5.28 8.64
CA PHE A 469 -15.87 -6.36 7.64
C PHE A 469 -16.25 -5.91 6.22
N ASN A 470 -17.08 -4.86 6.07
CA ASN A 470 -17.34 -4.21 4.78
C ASN A 470 -16.35 -3.07 4.53
N ARG A 471 -16.03 -2.29 5.57
CA ARG A 471 -15.05 -1.21 5.48
C ARG A 471 -13.64 -1.70 5.13
N PHE A 472 -13.30 -2.96 5.44
CA PHE A 472 -12.08 -3.59 4.94
C PHE A 472 -11.96 -3.51 3.41
N PHE A 473 -13.08 -3.64 2.68
CA PHE A 473 -13.15 -3.56 1.22
C PHE A 473 -13.41 -2.14 0.69
N GLY A 474 -13.52 -1.14 1.57
CA GLY A 474 -13.79 0.24 1.16
C GLY A 474 -15.23 0.49 0.69
N ASP A 475 -16.19 -0.31 1.15
CA ASP A 475 -17.61 -0.18 0.80
C ASP A 475 -18.51 -0.28 2.05
N ASN A 476 -19.82 -0.14 1.85
CA ASN A 476 -20.85 -0.31 2.88
C ASN A 476 -21.66 -1.62 2.70
N GLY A 477 -21.15 -2.58 1.92
CA GLY A 477 -21.83 -3.80 1.53
C GLY A 477 -22.79 -3.66 0.35
N LYS A 478 -22.96 -2.45 -0.20
CA LYS A 478 -23.77 -2.14 -1.40
C LYS A 478 -22.96 -1.40 -2.45
N GLU A 479 -22.33 -0.29 -2.04
CA GLU A 479 -21.63 0.65 -2.90
C GLU A 479 -20.26 1.02 -2.29
N GLY A 480 -19.29 1.25 -3.16
CA GLY A 480 -17.95 1.69 -2.78
C GLY A 480 -17.98 3.10 -2.18
N HIS A 481 -17.27 3.31 -1.07
CA HIS A 481 -17.09 4.63 -0.48
C HIS A 481 -16.09 5.45 -1.31
N PRO A 482 -16.48 6.56 -1.98
CA PRO A 482 -15.66 7.21 -3.00
C PRO A 482 -14.27 7.63 -2.52
N GLY A 483 -14.15 8.11 -1.29
CA GLY A 483 -12.86 8.45 -0.70
C GLY A 483 -12.02 7.22 -0.31
N ALA A 484 -12.66 6.12 0.11
CA ALA A 484 -11.95 4.92 0.53
C ALA A 484 -11.36 4.18 -0.66
N GLN A 485 -12.04 4.22 -1.82
CA GLN A 485 -11.55 3.63 -3.07
C GLN A 485 -10.25 4.27 -3.58
N GLN A 486 -9.90 5.48 -3.10
CA GLN A 486 -8.63 6.13 -3.41
C GLN A 486 -7.48 5.64 -2.51
N MET A 487 -7.77 4.95 -1.40
CA MET A 487 -6.76 4.38 -0.53
C MET A 487 -6.03 3.26 -1.25
N ARG A 488 -4.69 3.26 -1.17
CA ARG A 488 -3.88 2.23 -1.84
C ARG A 488 -4.23 0.83 -1.34
N ALA A 489 -4.45 0.66 -0.03
CA ALA A 489 -4.80 -0.63 0.55
C ALA A 489 -6.12 -1.18 -0.01
N VAL A 490 -7.18 -0.36 -0.05
CA VAL A 490 -8.49 -0.72 -0.59
C VAL A 490 -8.40 -1.10 -2.07
N SER A 491 -7.74 -0.26 -2.88
CA SER A 491 -7.54 -0.53 -4.31
C SER A 491 -6.80 -1.85 -4.54
N GLU A 492 -5.79 -2.14 -3.74
CA GLU A 492 -5.01 -3.37 -3.86
C GLU A 492 -5.76 -4.61 -3.33
N ILE A 493 -6.62 -4.46 -2.31
CA ILE A 493 -7.52 -5.52 -1.81
C ILE A 493 -8.56 -5.88 -2.86
N SER A 494 -9.19 -4.89 -3.50
CA SER A 494 -10.17 -5.12 -4.55
C SER A 494 -9.59 -5.95 -5.71
N LYS A 495 -8.34 -5.69 -6.10
CA LYS A 495 -7.63 -6.48 -7.13
C LYS A 495 -7.40 -7.94 -6.76
N GLN A 496 -7.45 -8.32 -5.48
CA GLN A 496 -7.27 -9.71 -5.07
C GLN A 496 -8.50 -10.58 -5.31
N GLY A 497 -9.69 -9.96 -5.47
CA GLY A 497 -10.96 -10.68 -5.60
C GLY A 497 -11.26 -11.59 -4.40
N PHE A 498 -10.92 -11.14 -3.18
CA PHE A 498 -11.15 -11.94 -1.98
C PHE A 498 -12.63 -12.19 -1.76
N GLY A 499 -12.97 -13.46 -1.56
CA GLY A 499 -14.36 -13.88 -1.36
C GLY A 499 -15.24 -13.80 -2.59
N GLU A 500 -14.74 -13.44 -3.78
CA GLU A 500 -15.54 -13.43 -5.02
C GLU A 500 -15.92 -14.85 -5.44
N ARG A 501 -14.95 -15.78 -5.39
CA ARG A 501 -15.16 -17.19 -5.75
C ARG A 501 -16.02 -17.89 -4.68
N PRO A 502 -17.20 -18.42 -5.03
CA PRO A 502 -18.09 -19.08 -4.08
C PRO A 502 -17.50 -20.41 -3.62
N CYS A 503 -17.66 -20.74 -2.33
CA CYS A 503 -17.17 -21.99 -1.77
C CYS A 503 -18.26 -23.07 -1.81
N PRO A 504 -18.24 -24.06 -2.73
CA PRO A 504 -19.41 -24.90 -2.98
C PRO A 504 -19.96 -25.62 -1.75
N ILE A 505 -19.08 -26.05 -0.83
CA ILE A 505 -19.47 -26.69 0.43
C ILE A 505 -20.26 -25.70 1.29
N TRP A 506 -19.75 -24.48 1.43
CA TRP A 506 -20.37 -23.44 2.25
C TRP A 506 -21.58 -22.79 1.58
N GLU A 507 -21.59 -22.61 0.26
CA GLU A 507 -22.79 -22.16 -0.47
C GLU A 507 -23.95 -23.12 -0.23
N ARG A 508 -23.70 -24.44 -0.30
CA ARG A 508 -24.71 -25.45 0.01
C ARG A 508 -25.18 -25.36 1.46
N LYS A 509 -24.26 -25.22 2.41
CA LYS A 509 -24.55 -25.12 3.86
C LYS A 509 -25.35 -23.86 4.22
N LEU A 510 -25.08 -22.73 3.58
CA LEU A 510 -25.69 -21.45 3.90
C LEU A 510 -27.06 -21.26 3.25
N TRP A 511 -27.23 -21.70 2.00
CA TRP A 511 -28.38 -21.34 1.15
C TRP A 511 -29.37 -22.47 0.89
N LEU A 512 -28.94 -23.75 0.90
CA LEU A 512 -29.87 -24.85 0.64
C LEU A 512 -30.64 -25.22 1.92
N LYS A 513 -31.97 -25.01 1.88
CA LYS A 513 -32.93 -25.27 2.97
C LYS A 513 -33.05 -26.74 3.41
N LEU A 514 -32.29 -27.66 2.80
CA LEU A 514 -32.51 -29.11 2.86
C LEU A 514 -31.72 -29.84 3.95
N ARG A 515 -30.73 -29.23 4.62
CA ARG A 515 -29.92 -29.97 5.63
C ARG A 515 -29.75 -29.31 6.99
N ASP A 516 -29.67 -27.99 7.11
CA ASP A 516 -29.58 -27.33 8.42
C ASP A 516 -30.25 -25.97 8.40
N ARG A 517 -31.47 -25.88 8.92
CA ARG A 517 -32.17 -24.58 9.06
C ARG A 517 -31.54 -23.63 10.10
N TYR A 518 -30.42 -23.99 10.72
CA TYR A 518 -29.91 -23.28 11.90
C TYR A 518 -28.38 -23.08 11.93
N PHE A 519 -27.71 -22.90 10.78
CA PHE A 519 -26.34 -22.38 10.87
C PHE A 519 -26.37 -21.02 11.58
N ARG A 520 -25.64 -20.88 12.69
CA ARG A 520 -25.48 -19.63 13.44
C ARG A 520 -24.04 -19.19 13.35
N LEU A 521 -23.83 -17.90 13.13
CA LEU A 521 -22.50 -17.30 13.15
C LEU A 521 -21.86 -17.40 14.55
N GLY A 522 -22.68 -17.36 15.60
CA GLY A 522 -22.23 -17.48 16.98
C GLY A 522 -21.64 -16.17 17.53
N VAL A 523 -21.91 -15.02 16.90
CA VAL A 523 -21.46 -13.69 17.34
C VAL A 523 -22.69 -12.88 17.74
N GLU A 524 -22.94 -12.73 19.05
CA GLU A 524 -24.16 -12.11 19.59
C GLU A 524 -24.46 -10.74 18.97
N ASP A 525 -23.43 -9.90 18.84
CA ASP A 525 -23.52 -8.53 18.29
C ASP A 525 -23.94 -8.46 16.81
N CYS A 526 -23.82 -9.58 16.07
CA CYS A 526 -24.02 -9.64 14.62
C CYS A 526 -24.98 -10.75 14.17
N ASN A 527 -25.51 -11.59 15.08
CA ASN A 527 -26.37 -12.72 14.70
C ASN A 527 -27.65 -12.25 14.00
N LYS A 528 -28.27 -11.15 14.46
CA LYS A 528 -29.49 -10.60 13.85
C LYS A 528 -29.22 -10.13 12.42
N GLU A 529 -28.17 -9.34 12.23
CA GLU A 529 -27.74 -8.86 10.92
C GLU A 529 -27.35 -10.01 9.98
N PHE A 530 -26.65 -11.02 10.51
CA PHE A 530 -26.27 -12.21 9.76
C PHE A 530 -27.49 -12.98 9.25
N ASP A 531 -28.48 -13.23 10.11
CA ASP A 531 -29.70 -13.94 9.73
C ASP A 531 -30.53 -13.12 8.72
N LEU A 532 -30.63 -11.80 8.91
CA LEU A 532 -31.28 -10.90 7.93
C LEU A 532 -30.62 -10.96 6.55
N LEU A 533 -29.28 -10.92 6.49
CA LEU A 533 -28.54 -11.04 5.23
C LEU A 533 -28.70 -12.42 4.59
N ARG A 534 -28.78 -13.48 5.41
CA ARG A 534 -29.01 -14.84 4.91
C ARG A 534 -30.41 -15.02 4.32
N GLU A 535 -31.43 -14.52 5.00
CA GLU A 535 -32.80 -14.53 4.50
C GLU A 535 -32.87 -13.82 3.14
N HIS A 536 -32.27 -12.63 3.04
CA HIS A 536 -32.22 -11.85 1.81
C HIS A 536 -31.47 -12.56 0.68
N GLY A 537 -30.30 -13.15 0.97
CA GLY A 537 -29.50 -13.91 0.00
C GLY A 537 -30.16 -15.22 -0.45
N SER A 538 -31.09 -15.76 0.34
CA SER A 538 -31.83 -17.01 0.04
C SER A 538 -33.14 -16.79 -0.73
N GLY A 539 -33.65 -15.56 -0.77
CA GLY A 539 -34.92 -15.23 -1.40
C GLY A 539 -34.82 -15.08 -2.92
N PRO A 540 -35.89 -15.40 -3.68
CA PRO A 540 -36.02 -15.02 -5.08
C PRO A 540 -36.34 -13.52 -5.16
N GLY A 541 -35.35 -12.66 -4.92
CA GLY A 541 -35.39 -11.21 -5.19
C GLY A 541 -36.72 -10.52 -4.91
N ASN A 542 -37.30 -10.68 -3.71
CA ASN A 542 -38.56 -9.98 -3.40
C ASN A 542 -38.20 -8.51 -3.08
N ASP A 543 -38.41 -7.64 -4.07
CA ASP A 543 -38.00 -6.22 -4.15
C ASP A 543 -38.61 -5.27 -3.09
N ASN A 544 -39.13 -5.80 -1.97
CA ASN A 544 -39.84 -5.01 -0.96
C ASN A 544 -38.93 -4.29 0.05
N LYS A 545 -37.60 -4.26 -0.15
CA LYS A 545 -36.66 -3.42 0.62
C LYS A 545 -35.76 -2.65 -0.34
N PRO A 546 -35.72 -1.30 -0.30
CA PRO A 546 -34.94 -0.53 -1.24
C PRO A 546 -33.42 -0.70 -1.00
N GLY A 547 -32.70 -1.17 -2.02
CA GLY A 547 -31.26 -0.92 -2.20
C GLY A 547 -30.24 -2.01 -1.87
N LEU A 548 -30.61 -3.27 -1.59
CA LEU A 548 -29.66 -4.39 -1.44
C LEU A 548 -30.09 -5.55 -2.34
N ASN A 549 -29.21 -6.05 -3.21
CA ASN A 549 -29.50 -7.22 -4.04
C ASN A 549 -29.07 -8.55 -3.33
N PRO A 550 -29.60 -9.72 -3.75
CA PRO A 550 -29.25 -11.00 -3.11
C PRO A 550 -27.76 -11.33 -3.14
N ASP A 551 -27.03 -10.97 -4.21
CA ASP A 551 -25.61 -11.28 -4.35
C ASP A 551 -24.74 -10.44 -3.40
N GLN A 552 -25.07 -9.16 -3.22
CA GLN A 552 -24.48 -8.27 -2.21
C GLN A 552 -24.70 -8.82 -0.80
N ALA A 553 -25.89 -9.36 -0.50
CA ALA A 553 -26.15 -9.99 0.79
C ALA A 553 -25.32 -11.26 0.99
N ARG A 554 -25.18 -12.11 -0.04
CA ARG A 554 -24.33 -13.30 0.00
C ARG A 554 -22.86 -12.95 0.18
N GLU A 555 -22.39 -11.89 -0.48
CA GLU A 555 -21.05 -11.38 -0.33
C GLU A 555 -20.79 -10.92 1.11
N GLN A 556 -21.69 -10.12 1.69
CA GLN A 556 -21.58 -9.70 3.10
C GLN A 556 -21.57 -10.90 4.06
N VAL A 557 -22.41 -11.92 3.83
CA VAL A 557 -22.38 -13.17 4.63
C VAL A 557 -21.03 -13.86 4.54
N ARG A 558 -20.42 -13.95 3.35
CA ARG A 558 -19.07 -14.52 3.18
C ARG A 558 -18.01 -13.71 3.92
N ARG A 559 -18.09 -12.37 3.89
CA ARG A 559 -17.18 -11.48 4.64
C ARG A 559 -17.34 -11.66 6.15
N MET A 560 -18.57 -11.73 6.66
CA MET A 560 -18.86 -12.01 8.07
C MET A 560 -18.28 -13.37 8.50
N LEU A 561 -18.46 -14.42 7.69
CA LEU A 561 -17.85 -15.72 7.95
C LEU A 561 -16.32 -15.62 8.02
N TYR A 562 -15.69 -14.97 7.04
CA TYR A 562 -14.24 -14.83 7.02
C TYR A 562 -13.70 -14.13 8.27
N PHE A 563 -14.26 -12.98 8.64
CA PHE A 563 -13.73 -12.13 9.71
C PHE A 563 -14.18 -12.53 11.13
N LEU A 564 -15.34 -13.17 11.27
CA LEU A 564 -15.97 -13.37 12.58
C LEU A 564 -16.14 -14.84 12.98
N TYR A 565 -16.23 -15.76 12.02
CA TYR A 565 -16.49 -17.17 12.31
C TYR A 565 -15.21 -17.90 12.72
N ASP A 566 -15.32 -18.68 13.79
CA ASP A 566 -14.28 -19.59 14.24
C ASP A 566 -14.47 -20.95 13.57
N PHE A 567 -13.62 -21.25 12.59
CA PHE A 567 -13.73 -22.48 11.80
C PHE A 567 -13.11 -23.64 12.58
N PRO A 568 -13.84 -24.77 12.78
CA PRO A 568 -13.22 -26.02 13.20
C PRO A 568 -12.12 -26.43 12.20
N ASN A 569 -11.10 -27.15 12.68
CA ASN A 569 -9.92 -27.53 11.87
C ASN A 569 -10.27 -28.26 10.55
N GLU A 570 -11.39 -28.97 10.50
CA GLU A 570 -11.85 -29.70 9.31
C GLU A 570 -12.48 -28.79 8.24
N ASP A 571 -12.91 -27.57 8.61
CA ASP A 571 -13.71 -26.66 7.80
C ASP A 571 -12.92 -25.43 7.26
N VAL A 572 -11.60 -25.38 7.48
CA VAL A 572 -10.72 -24.24 7.09
C VAL A 572 -10.56 -24.06 5.57
N SER A 573 -11.16 -24.94 4.76
CA SER A 573 -11.22 -24.83 3.30
C SER A 573 -11.84 -23.51 2.83
N PHE A 574 -12.79 -22.96 3.58
CA PHE A 574 -13.39 -21.66 3.30
C PHE A 574 -12.35 -20.54 3.29
N LEU A 575 -11.44 -20.51 4.27
CA LEU A 575 -10.42 -19.47 4.38
C LEU A 575 -9.46 -19.49 3.19
N LYS A 576 -9.04 -20.70 2.78
CA LYS A 576 -8.17 -20.92 1.63
C LYS A 576 -8.80 -20.39 0.34
N GLN A 577 -10.09 -20.69 0.16
CA GLN A 577 -10.83 -20.26 -1.02
C GLN A 577 -11.14 -18.77 -1.01
N PHE A 578 -11.53 -18.20 0.14
CA PHE A 578 -11.79 -16.77 0.29
C PHE A 578 -10.55 -15.94 -0.06
N LEU A 579 -9.36 -16.41 0.30
CA LEU A 579 -8.08 -15.76 0.03
C LEU A 579 -7.48 -16.08 -1.34
N ASN A 580 -8.13 -16.94 -2.14
CA ASN A 580 -7.57 -17.47 -3.38
C ASN A 580 -6.13 -18.03 -3.15
N SER A 581 -5.94 -18.82 -2.09
CA SER A 581 -4.66 -19.47 -1.73
C SER A 581 -4.89 -20.78 -0.98
N SER A 582 -4.50 -21.88 -1.62
CA SER A 582 -4.66 -23.24 -1.10
C SER A 582 -3.69 -23.58 0.04
N THR A 583 -2.53 -22.92 0.06
CA THR A 583 -1.39 -23.29 0.91
C THR A 583 -1.03 -22.26 1.98
N ILE A 584 -1.65 -21.07 1.99
CA ILE A 584 -1.29 -19.99 2.95
C ILE A 584 -1.35 -20.38 4.41
N LEU A 585 -2.37 -21.14 4.83
CA LEU A 585 -2.51 -21.55 6.24
C LEU A 585 -1.34 -22.43 6.68
N ARG A 586 -0.97 -23.40 5.84
CA ARG A 586 0.15 -24.30 6.14
C ARG A 586 1.49 -23.58 6.04
N TRP A 587 1.63 -22.67 5.09
CA TRP A 587 2.80 -21.79 4.99
C TRP A 587 2.97 -20.90 6.23
N GLN A 588 1.87 -20.40 6.81
CA GLN A 588 1.90 -19.61 8.05
C GLN A 588 2.35 -20.46 9.25
N GLU A 589 1.91 -21.71 9.34
CA GLU A 589 2.36 -22.65 10.38
C GLU A 589 3.87 -22.91 10.30
N TRP A 590 4.44 -23.04 9.10
CA TRP A 590 5.88 -23.23 8.90
C TRP A 590 6.75 -22.05 9.39
N GLN A 591 6.17 -20.86 9.56
CA GLN A 591 6.88 -19.72 10.14
C GLN A 591 7.20 -19.95 11.63
N SER A 592 6.50 -20.86 12.31
CA SER A 592 6.80 -21.23 13.69
C SER A 592 8.09 -22.06 13.79
N PRO A 593 9.01 -21.72 14.72
CA PRO A 593 10.27 -22.42 14.85
C PRO A 593 10.14 -23.87 15.35
N LYS A 594 8.97 -24.27 15.85
CA LYS A 594 8.69 -25.61 16.37
C LYS A 594 8.18 -26.57 15.29
N VAL A 595 7.66 -26.05 14.19
CA VAL A 595 7.04 -26.86 13.15
C VAL A 595 8.11 -27.52 12.28
N ARG A 596 7.86 -28.79 11.95
CA ARG A 596 8.67 -29.60 11.05
C ARG A 596 7.76 -30.14 9.94
N LEU A 597 8.36 -30.43 8.79
CA LEU A 597 7.63 -31.03 7.68
C LEU A 597 7.34 -32.49 8.01
N GLU A 598 6.06 -32.84 8.14
CA GLU A 598 5.64 -34.22 8.43
C GLU A 598 5.89 -35.13 7.23
N MET A 599 6.13 -36.43 7.46
CA MET A 599 6.46 -37.37 6.38
C MET A 599 5.33 -37.51 5.36
N SER A 600 4.08 -37.59 5.82
CA SER A 600 2.89 -37.66 4.97
C SER A 600 2.74 -36.42 4.10
N GLU A 601 2.83 -35.24 4.71
CA GLU A 601 2.79 -33.95 4.01
C GLU A 601 3.92 -33.82 2.99
N ARG A 602 5.15 -34.17 3.39
CA ARG A 602 6.32 -34.15 2.53
C ARG A 602 6.11 -35.00 1.29
N ASN A 603 5.63 -36.23 1.45
CA ASN A 603 5.39 -37.15 0.33
C ASN A 603 4.35 -36.58 -0.64
N VAL A 604 3.27 -35.98 -0.13
CA VAL A 604 2.23 -35.35 -0.96
C VAL A 604 2.79 -34.15 -1.72
N LEU A 605 3.58 -33.29 -1.08
CA LEU A 605 4.18 -32.13 -1.72
C LEU A 605 5.24 -32.55 -2.75
N GLU A 606 6.11 -33.51 -2.45
CA GLU A 606 7.10 -34.03 -3.39
C GLU A 606 6.45 -34.59 -4.64
N LEU A 607 5.33 -35.33 -4.52
CA LEU A 607 4.57 -35.84 -5.66
C LEU A 607 4.04 -34.70 -6.55
N ARG A 608 3.45 -33.67 -5.94
CA ARG A 608 2.89 -32.51 -6.65
C ARG A 608 3.99 -31.71 -7.36
N ILE A 609 5.10 -31.47 -6.68
CA ILE A 609 6.24 -30.73 -7.24
C ILE A 609 6.84 -31.53 -8.40
N PHE A 610 7.07 -32.83 -8.22
CA PHE A 610 7.58 -33.71 -9.28
C PHE A 610 6.70 -33.66 -10.53
N HIS A 611 5.39 -33.82 -10.36
CA HIS A 611 4.42 -33.76 -11.46
C HIS A 611 4.51 -32.45 -12.25
N VAL A 612 4.54 -31.31 -11.56
CA VAL A 612 4.61 -29.99 -12.20
C VAL A 612 5.96 -29.75 -12.88
N LEU A 613 7.08 -30.15 -12.27
CA LEU A 613 8.40 -30.05 -12.87
C LEU A 613 8.53 -30.93 -14.11
N GLN A 614 8.02 -32.16 -14.05
CA GLN A 614 8.03 -33.09 -15.17
C GLN A 614 7.21 -32.55 -16.34
N GLU A 615 6.01 -32.00 -16.10
CA GLU A 615 5.22 -31.33 -17.15
C GLU A 615 5.99 -30.15 -17.77
N HIS A 616 6.60 -29.31 -16.92
CA HIS A 616 7.30 -28.12 -17.37
C HIS A 616 8.54 -28.44 -18.20
N PHE A 617 9.37 -29.38 -17.74
CA PHE A 617 10.63 -29.72 -18.39
C PHE A 617 10.48 -30.56 -19.66
N THR A 618 9.36 -31.25 -19.82
CA THR A 618 9.04 -31.99 -21.05
C THR A 618 8.09 -31.25 -21.99
N GLY A 619 7.36 -30.24 -21.49
CA GLY A 619 6.30 -29.58 -22.26
C GLY A 619 5.09 -30.48 -22.54
N VAL A 620 4.93 -31.57 -21.79
CA VAL A 620 3.85 -32.54 -21.91
C VAL A 620 2.85 -32.37 -20.76
N ARG A 621 1.58 -32.69 -21.00
CA ARG A 621 0.55 -32.79 -19.95
C ARG A 621 0.44 -34.21 -19.43
N LEU A 622 0.49 -34.36 -18.12
CA LEU A 622 0.44 -35.65 -17.43
C LEU A 622 -0.82 -35.70 -16.55
N PRO A 623 -1.66 -36.75 -16.65
CA PRO A 623 -2.76 -36.97 -15.72
C PRO A 623 -2.27 -37.16 -14.28
N GLU A 624 -3.15 -36.92 -13.32
CA GLU A 624 -2.92 -37.26 -11.90
C GLU A 624 -2.64 -38.77 -11.75
N GLY A 625 -1.70 -39.14 -10.88
CA GLY A 625 -1.41 -40.55 -10.53
C GLY A 625 -0.48 -41.32 -11.48
N VAL A 626 -0.16 -40.80 -12.67
CA VAL A 626 0.67 -41.52 -13.67
C VAL A 626 2.13 -41.70 -13.24
N THR A 627 2.59 -40.94 -12.25
CA THR A 627 3.99 -40.85 -11.80
C THR A 627 4.39 -41.92 -10.78
N GLU A 628 3.54 -42.90 -10.48
CA GLU A 628 3.79 -43.91 -9.45
C GLU A 628 4.90 -44.94 -9.81
N HIS A 629 5.18 -45.16 -11.10
CA HIS A 629 6.08 -46.24 -11.53
C HIS A 629 7.50 -45.79 -11.93
N ASP A 630 7.71 -44.54 -12.35
CA ASP A 630 9.03 -44.01 -12.72
C ASP A 630 9.25 -42.63 -12.10
N ARG A 631 10.01 -42.59 -11.00
CA ARG A 631 10.38 -41.36 -10.28
C ARG A 631 11.64 -40.70 -10.85
N ARG A 632 11.89 -40.82 -12.15
CA ARG A 632 12.95 -40.07 -12.82
C ARG A 632 12.41 -38.76 -13.36
N LEU A 633 13.08 -37.67 -13.01
CA LEU A 633 12.79 -36.37 -13.58
C LEU A 633 13.60 -36.22 -14.87
N TYR A 634 12.90 -36.07 -15.99
CA TYR A 634 13.52 -35.91 -17.30
C TYR A 634 13.55 -34.44 -17.72
N ILE A 635 14.72 -33.95 -18.10
CA ILE A 635 14.88 -32.66 -18.76
C ILE A 635 15.11 -32.92 -20.24
N THR A 636 14.17 -32.52 -21.08
CA THR A 636 14.20 -32.85 -22.51
C THR A 636 14.36 -31.61 -23.39
N LEU A 637 14.82 -31.83 -24.62
CA LEU A 637 14.84 -30.83 -25.68
C LEU A 637 13.43 -30.68 -26.27
N SER A 638 12.54 -30.02 -25.54
CA SER A 638 11.18 -29.74 -26.00
C SER A 638 11.14 -28.51 -26.92
N ARG A 639 10.41 -28.58 -28.03
CA ARG A 639 10.07 -27.40 -28.83
C ARG A 639 8.92 -26.69 -28.13
N GLY A 640 9.20 -25.60 -27.41
CA GLY A 640 8.23 -24.83 -26.61
C GLY A 640 7.07 -24.15 -27.37
N ARG A 641 6.72 -24.61 -28.59
CA ARG A 641 5.57 -24.11 -29.36
C ARG A 641 4.29 -24.81 -28.90
N LYS A 642 3.32 -24.03 -28.42
CA LYS A 642 1.95 -24.53 -28.15
C LYS A 642 1.37 -25.14 -29.43
N GLY A 643 0.84 -26.37 -29.33
CA GLY A 643 0.11 -27.04 -30.42
C GLY A 643 0.79 -28.26 -31.07
N PHE A 644 2.08 -28.53 -30.79
CA PHE A 644 2.76 -29.73 -31.31
C PHE A 644 3.07 -30.71 -30.18
N ARG A 645 2.43 -31.88 -30.19
CA ARG A 645 2.77 -32.99 -29.29
C ARG A 645 4.01 -33.70 -29.81
N GLN A 646 5.17 -33.44 -29.20
CA GLN A 646 6.37 -34.22 -29.47
C GLN A 646 6.30 -35.55 -28.72
N SER A 647 6.00 -36.62 -29.44
CA SER A 647 5.87 -37.95 -28.87
C SER A 647 7.20 -38.54 -28.42
N ALA A 648 8.32 -38.16 -29.05
CA ALA A 648 9.67 -38.52 -28.66
C ALA A 648 10.53 -37.26 -28.48
N GLN A 649 11.34 -37.24 -27.43
CA GLN A 649 12.18 -36.11 -27.07
C GLN A 649 13.57 -36.58 -26.65
N VAL A 650 14.59 -35.81 -27.02
CA VAL A 650 15.98 -36.05 -26.57
C VAL A 650 16.09 -35.64 -25.11
N VAL A 651 16.63 -36.52 -24.28
CA VAL A 651 16.94 -36.25 -22.87
C VAL A 651 18.28 -35.52 -22.80
N LEU A 652 18.28 -34.34 -22.19
CA LEU A 652 19.48 -33.55 -21.92
C LEU A 652 20.10 -33.92 -20.58
N ALA A 653 19.25 -34.22 -19.60
CA ALA A 653 19.63 -34.68 -18.27
C ALA A 653 18.49 -35.51 -17.66
N GLN A 654 18.83 -36.46 -16.80
CA GLN A 654 17.88 -37.20 -15.98
C GLN A 654 18.41 -37.30 -14.55
N ILE A 655 17.51 -37.21 -13.57
CA ILE A 655 17.84 -37.42 -12.16
C ILE A 655 16.87 -38.40 -11.52
N ASP A 656 17.36 -39.18 -10.57
CA ASP A 656 16.52 -40.00 -9.69
C ASP A 656 15.93 -39.12 -8.60
N TRP A 657 14.64 -38.81 -8.71
CA TRP A 657 13.96 -37.88 -7.81
C TRP A 657 14.09 -38.28 -6.35
N SER A 658 13.99 -39.58 -6.05
CA SER A 658 13.92 -40.06 -4.66
C SER A 658 15.26 -39.97 -3.93
N ASN A 659 16.36 -40.10 -4.68
CA ASN A 659 17.71 -40.12 -4.12
C ASN A 659 18.44 -38.78 -4.25
N GLU A 660 18.10 -38.00 -5.28
CA GLU A 660 18.83 -36.78 -5.64
C GLU A 660 18.10 -35.49 -5.28
N THR A 661 16.91 -35.57 -4.68
CA THR A 661 16.19 -34.40 -4.19
C THR A 661 15.73 -34.55 -2.75
N ALA A 662 15.53 -33.43 -2.08
CA ALA A 662 14.86 -33.40 -0.80
C ALA A 662 14.12 -32.10 -0.56
N LEU A 663 12.94 -32.25 0.03
CA LEU A 663 12.12 -31.13 0.44
C LEU A 663 12.40 -30.79 1.91
N GLU A 664 12.82 -29.55 2.17
CA GLU A 664 13.24 -29.09 3.50
C GLU A 664 12.68 -27.69 3.81
N LEU A 665 12.46 -27.41 5.10
CA LEU A 665 12.15 -26.07 5.58
C LEU A 665 13.46 -25.33 5.89
N THR A 666 13.80 -24.32 5.09
CA THR A 666 15.01 -23.50 5.26
C THR A 666 14.67 -22.20 5.97
N ARG A 667 15.43 -21.86 7.00
CA ARG A 667 15.27 -20.60 7.75
C ARG A 667 16.30 -19.57 7.34
N SER A 668 15.83 -18.38 6.97
CA SER A 668 16.65 -17.20 6.72
C SER A 668 16.30 -16.11 7.75
N LYS A 669 17.26 -15.26 8.10
CA LYS A 669 17.00 -14.06 8.93
C LYS A 669 17.09 -12.82 8.06
N ASN A 670 16.19 -11.87 8.30
CA ASN A 670 16.27 -10.53 7.72
C ASN A 670 17.07 -9.57 8.63
N ALA A 671 17.29 -8.35 8.13
CA ALA A 671 18.03 -7.29 8.83
C ALA A 671 17.43 -6.88 10.20
N SER A 672 16.12 -7.09 10.41
CA SER A 672 15.45 -6.86 11.69
C SER A 672 15.60 -8.03 12.68
N GLY A 673 16.38 -9.05 12.32
CA GLY A 673 16.58 -10.27 13.11
C GLY A 673 15.42 -11.26 13.04
N ARG A 674 14.34 -10.96 12.29
CA ARG A 674 13.18 -11.85 12.13
C ARG A 674 13.55 -13.00 11.21
N ALA A 675 13.18 -14.20 11.64
CA ALA A 675 13.33 -15.41 10.84
C ALA A 675 12.14 -15.58 9.89
N ARG A 676 12.43 -15.99 8.66
CA ARG A 676 11.48 -16.46 7.66
C ARG A 676 11.81 -17.91 7.35
N THR A 677 10.78 -18.74 7.27
CA THR A 677 10.92 -20.13 6.85
C THR A 677 10.29 -20.31 5.48
N ASP A 678 11.06 -20.78 4.51
CA ASP A 678 10.54 -21.17 3.20
C ASP A 678 10.73 -22.68 2.98
N LEU A 679 9.82 -23.24 2.19
CA LEU A 679 9.96 -24.60 1.69
C LEU A 679 10.94 -24.58 0.51
N GLU A 680 11.96 -25.42 0.53
CA GLU A 680 12.96 -25.51 -0.51
C GLU A 680 13.13 -26.94 -0.98
N LEU A 681 13.14 -27.12 -2.31
CA LEU A 681 13.62 -28.34 -2.93
C LEU A 681 15.12 -28.22 -3.11
N LYS A 682 15.88 -29.02 -2.38
CA LYS A 682 17.35 -29.07 -2.44
C LYS A 682 17.81 -30.29 -3.21
N GLY A 683 18.79 -30.08 -4.08
CA GLY A 683 19.51 -31.14 -4.75
C GLY A 683 20.45 -31.86 -3.78
N ARG A 684 20.53 -33.18 -3.95
CA ARG A 684 21.44 -34.11 -3.27
C ARG A 684 22.23 -34.89 -4.31
N GLY A 685 23.25 -35.62 -3.86
CA GLY A 685 24.07 -36.44 -4.76
C GLY A 685 24.67 -35.61 -5.89
N ARG A 686 24.37 -35.97 -7.14
CA ARG A 686 24.96 -35.34 -8.32
C ARG A 686 24.53 -33.90 -8.52
N ILE A 687 23.34 -33.52 -8.03
CA ILE A 687 22.81 -32.16 -8.17
C ILE A 687 22.92 -31.33 -6.89
N HIS A 688 23.84 -31.70 -5.99
CA HIS A 688 24.10 -30.94 -4.77
C HIS A 688 24.40 -29.46 -5.10
N GLY A 689 23.71 -28.54 -4.42
CA GLY A 689 23.81 -27.10 -4.66
C GLY A 689 22.76 -26.53 -5.62
N SER A 690 22.00 -27.36 -6.33
CA SER A 690 20.80 -26.94 -7.07
C SER A 690 19.64 -26.74 -6.10
N ASN A 691 19.07 -25.53 -6.01
CA ASN A 691 18.01 -25.22 -5.05
C ASN A 691 16.84 -24.53 -5.76
N LEU A 692 15.62 -24.93 -5.40
CA LEU A 692 14.38 -24.31 -5.86
C LEU A 692 13.53 -23.89 -4.65
N VAL A 693 13.43 -22.58 -4.44
CA VAL A 693 12.63 -21.98 -3.37
C VAL A 693 11.15 -21.98 -3.76
N LEU A 694 10.32 -22.63 -2.93
CA LEU A 694 8.88 -22.78 -3.10
C LEU A 694 8.15 -21.71 -2.28
N THR A 695 8.28 -20.45 -2.70
CA THR A 695 7.53 -19.32 -2.13
C THR A 695 6.02 -19.59 -2.18
N LEU A 696 5.23 -19.05 -1.24
CA LEU A 696 3.77 -19.26 -1.18
C LEU A 696 3.04 -19.16 -2.54
N PRO A 697 3.23 -18.10 -3.35
CA PRO A 697 2.53 -18.00 -4.64
C PRO A 697 2.89 -19.11 -5.65
N PHE A 698 4.14 -19.57 -5.61
CA PHE A 698 4.62 -20.65 -6.47
C PHE A 698 4.13 -22.01 -5.97
N LEU A 699 4.00 -22.19 -4.65
CA LEU A 699 3.43 -23.40 -4.08
C LEU A 699 1.93 -23.53 -4.42
N ASP A 700 1.17 -22.44 -4.34
CA ASP A 700 -0.23 -22.41 -4.80
C ASP A 700 -0.34 -22.73 -6.29
N TYR A 701 0.54 -22.17 -7.11
CA TYR A 701 0.63 -22.54 -8.52
C TYR A 701 0.87 -24.04 -8.71
N VAL A 702 1.79 -24.65 -7.96
CA VAL A 702 2.06 -26.10 -8.04
C VAL A 702 0.81 -26.91 -7.68
N VAL A 703 0.09 -26.53 -6.62
CA VAL A 703 -1.13 -27.23 -6.19
C VAL A 703 -2.25 -27.10 -7.23
N MET A 704 -2.52 -25.88 -7.72
CA MET A 704 -3.53 -25.65 -8.75
C MET A 704 -3.22 -26.41 -10.04
N ARG A 705 -1.94 -26.41 -10.44
CA ARG A 705 -1.47 -27.09 -11.64
C ARG A 705 -1.59 -28.61 -11.53
N HIS A 706 -1.29 -29.17 -10.37
CA HIS A 706 -1.44 -30.59 -10.09
C HIS A 706 -2.90 -31.04 -10.28
N TYR A 707 -3.86 -30.25 -9.79
CA TYR A 707 -5.30 -30.50 -9.94
C TYR A 707 -5.88 -30.10 -11.30
N GLY A 708 -5.02 -29.83 -12.30
CA GLY A 708 -5.46 -29.58 -13.67
C GLY A 708 -6.13 -28.22 -13.90
N GLU A 709 -6.01 -27.25 -12.98
CA GLU A 709 -6.56 -25.91 -13.22
C GLU A 709 -5.80 -25.22 -14.38
N VAL A 710 -6.54 -24.90 -15.45
CA VAL A 710 -5.97 -24.45 -16.74
C VAL A 710 -5.88 -22.92 -16.85
N GLY A 711 -6.45 -22.18 -15.89
CA GLY A 711 -6.82 -20.76 -16.07
C GLY A 711 -5.74 -19.71 -15.82
N GLU A 712 -4.73 -19.95 -14.97
CA GLU A 712 -3.75 -18.91 -14.64
C GLU A 712 -2.48 -19.02 -15.49
N ILE A 713 -2.21 -17.97 -16.27
CA ILE A 713 -0.97 -17.81 -17.03
C ILE A 713 0.18 -17.81 -16.02
N LEU A 714 1.15 -18.70 -16.21
CA LEU A 714 2.41 -18.73 -15.44
C LEU A 714 2.98 -17.32 -15.39
N GLN A 715 3.08 -16.74 -14.19
CA GLN A 715 3.76 -15.47 -14.02
C GLN A 715 5.20 -15.60 -14.54
N PRO A 716 5.73 -14.62 -15.30
CA PRO A 716 7.08 -14.69 -15.86
C PRO A 716 8.16 -15.05 -14.84
N ALA A 717 8.02 -14.56 -13.60
CA ALA A 717 8.92 -14.85 -12.49
C ALA A 717 8.99 -16.35 -12.12
N TYR A 718 7.89 -17.09 -12.25
CA TYR A 718 7.88 -18.53 -11.98
C TYR A 718 8.56 -19.31 -13.11
N VAL A 719 8.35 -18.88 -14.36
CA VAL A 719 9.03 -19.47 -15.52
C VAL A 719 10.53 -19.28 -15.40
N GLU A 720 10.98 -18.07 -15.09
CA GLU A 720 12.40 -17.77 -14.89
C GLU A 720 13.00 -18.63 -13.76
N ARG A 721 12.28 -18.79 -12.65
CA ARG A 721 12.73 -19.64 -11.53
C ARG A 721 12.87 -21.11 -11.93
N LEU A 722 11.90 -21.63 -12.68
CA LEU A 722 11.92 -23.00 -13.20
C LEU A 722 13.06 -23.21 -14.20
N GLU A 723 13.28 -22.28 -15.13
CA GLU A 723 14.39 -22.34 -16.10
C GLU A 723 15.76 -22.20 -15.44
N ARG A 724 15.88 -21.41 -14.37
CA ARG A 724 17.09 -21.35 -13.55
C ARG A 724 17.39 -22.68 -12.88
N PHE A 725 16.39 -23.29 -12.25
CA PHE A 725 16.55 -24.61 -11.62
C PHE A 725 16.89 -25.69 -12.65
N LYS A 726 16.20 -25.70 -13.81
CA LYS A 726 16.50 -26.58 -14.93
C LYS A 726 17.95 -26.45 -15.40
N THR A 727 18.45 -25.22 -15.53
CA THR A 727 19.83 -24.96 -15.95
C THR A 727 20.84 -25.47 -14.91
N GLN A 728 20.59 -25.27 -13.62
CA GLN A 728 21.41 -25.82 -12.54
C GLN A 728 21.46 -27.35 -12.58
N VAL A 729 20.29 -28.00 -12.77
CA VAL A 729 20.22 -29.46 -12.87
C VAL A 729 20.94 -29.97 -14.12
N ILE A 730 20.78 -29.33 -15.28
CA ILE A 730 21.52 -29.72 -16.50
C ILE A 730 23.03 -29.61 -16.28
N GLN A 731 23.51 -28.52 -15.67
CA GLN A 731 24.95 -28.32 -15.43
C GLN A 731 25.53 -29.40 -14.51
N HIS A 732 24.82 -29.76 -13.46
CA HIS A 732 25.31 -30.73 -12.46
C HIS A 732 25.06 -32.20 -12.85
N ALA A 733 23.98 -32.49 -13.56
CA ALA A 733 23.59 -33.87 -13.93
C ALA A 733 24.04 -34.28 -15.35
N LYS A 734 24.84 -33.45 -16.05
CA LYS A 734 25.31 -33.79 -17.40
C LYS A 734 26.24 -35.00 -17.36
N GLU A 735 25.82 -36.07 -18.02
CA GLU A 735 26.65 -37.26 -18.21
C GLU A 735 27.44 -37.08 -19.52
N ASN A 736 28.78 -37.20 -19.47
CA ASN A 736 29.63 -37.24 -20.67
C ASN A 736 29.50 -38.62 -21.31
N ARG A 737 28.37 -38.84 -21.98
CA ARG A 737 28.00 -40.07 -22.64
C ARG A 737 28.04 -39.89 -24.16
N SER A 738 28.55 -40.88 -24.87
CA SER A 738 28.53 -40.93 -26.34
C SER A 738 27.18 -41.39 -26.90
N ASP A 739 26.30 -41.93 -26.04
CA ASP A 739 24.94 -42.33 -26.37
C ASP A 739 23.93 -41.20 -26.17
N VAL A 740 22.91 -41.15 -27.03
CA VAL A 740 21.77 -40.25 -26.96
C VAL A 740 20.58 -41.00 -26.38
N MET A 741 19.99 -40.49 -25.30
CA MET A 741 18.76 -41.03 -24.74
C MET A 741 17.54 -40.31 -25.31
N LEU A 742 16.58 -41.07 -25.83
CA LEU A 742 15.25 -40.60 -26.17
C LEU A 742 14.24 -41.08 -25.13
N VAL A 743 13.32 -40.19 -24.78
CA VAL A 743 12.13 -40.50 -24.00
C VAL A 743 10.90 -40.33 -24.87
N ARG A 744 10.10 -41.39 -25.00
CA ARG A 744 8.86 -41.42 -25.76
C ARG A 744 7.67 -41.50 -24.81
N LEU A 745 6.76 -40.53 -24.91
CA LEU A 745 5.51 -40.55 -24.18
C LEU A 745 4.56 -41.58 -24.82
N LYS A 746 4.16 -42.59 -24.05
CA LYS A 746 3.19 -43.61 -24.46
C LYS A 746 1.74 -43.09 -24.34
N THR A 747 0.80 -43.87 -24.87
CA THR A 747 -0.64 -43.59 -24.79
C THR A 747 -1.20 -43.70 -23.37
N ASP A 748 -0.54 -44.47 -22.50
CA ASP A 748 -0.82 -44.57 -21.06
C ASP A 748 -0.16 -43.45 -20.24
N HIS A 749 0.40 -42.43 -20.90
CA HIS A 749 1.09 -41.30 -20.31
C HIS A 749 2.39 -41.63 -19.55
N THR A 750 2.89 -42.87 -19.66
CA THR A 750 4.21 -43.25 -19.15
C THR A 750 5.31 -42.92 -20.16
N PHE A 751 6.54 -42.81 -19.66
CA PHE A 751 7.72 -42.58 -20.48
C PHE A 751 8.41 -43.91 -20.82
N ARG A 752 8.61 -44.18 -22.12
CA ARG A 752 9.49 -45.27 -22.61
C ARG A 752 10.86 -44.69 -22.92
N ARG A 753 11.92 -45.35 -22.47
CA ARG A 753 13.31 -44.92 -22.70
C ARG A 753 13.97 -45.76 -23.78
N GLN A 754 14.73 -45.10 -24.65
CA GLN A 754 15.53 -45.75 -25.69
C GLN A 754 16.91 -45.08 -25.73
N GLN A 755 17.98 -45.86 -25.66
CA GLN A 755 19.35 -45.40 -25.82
C GLN A 755 19.83 -45.69 -27.23
N TYR A 756 20.47 -44.70 -27.84
CA TYR A 756 21.03 -44.75 -29.18
C TYR A 756 22.54 -44.49 -29.12
N ALA A 757 23.34 -45.41 -29.62
CA ALA A 757 24.79 -45.23 -29.76
C ALA A 757 25.20 -45.47 -31.21
N VAL A 758 26.22 -44.73 -31.68
CA VAL A 758 26.83 -44.97 -32.99
C VAL A 758 28.22 -45.56 -32.77
N LEU A 759 28.40 -46.81 -33.16
CA LEU A 759 29.66 -47.55 -33.08
C LEU A 759 30.02 -48.03 -34.48
N ASP A 760 31.17 -47.61 -34.99
CA ASP A 760 31.69 -47.99 -36.32
C ASP A 760 30.69 -47.83 -37.49
N GLY A 761 29.86 -46.77 -37.44
CA GLY A 761 28.84 -46.49 -38.46
C GLY A 761 27.55 -47.32 -38.32
N ILE A 762 27.43 -48.14 -37.28
CA ILE A 762 26.23 -48.90 -36.94
C ILE A 762 25.48 -48.20 -35.80
N LEU A 763 24.17 -48.01 -35.97
CA LEU A 763 23.30 -47.46 -34.94
C LEU A 763 22.77 -48.59 -34.04
N GLU A 764 23.22 -48.63 -32.79
CA GLU A 764 22.69 -49.52 -31.77
C GLU A 764 21.53 -48.87 -31.04
N VAL A 765 20.45 -49.63 -30.80
CA VAL A 765 19.25 -49.18 -30.09
C VAL A 765 18.93 -50.12 -28.94
N ASN A 766 18.99 -49.61 -27.72
CA ASN A 766 18.65 -50.36 -26.51
C ASN A 766 17.40 -49.79 -25.84
N ASP A 767 16.36 -50.62 -25.68
CA ASP A 767 15.20 -50.28 -24.86
C ASP A 767 15.58 -50.40 -23.37
N VAL A 768 15.48 -49.31 -22.62
CA VAL A 768 15.76 -49.30 -21.18
C VAL A 768 14.42 -49.42 -20.45
N LEU A 769 14.11 -50.65 -20.03
CA LEU A 769 12.93 -50.97 -19.21
C LEU A 769 12.87 -50.09 -17.98
#